data_AF-A0A8H8IQD2-F1
#
_entry.id   AF-A0A8H8IQD2-F1
#
_cell.length_a   1.000
_cell.length_b   1.000
_cell.length_c   1.000
_cell.angle_alpha   90.00
_cell.angle_beta   90.00
_cell.angle_gamma   90.00
#
_symmetry.space_group_name_H-M   'P 1'
#
loop_
_entity.id
_entity.type
_entity.pdbx_description
1 polymer ?
#
loop_
_entity_poly.entity_id
_entity_poly.type
_entity_poly.pdbx_seq_one_letter_code
_entity_poly.pdbx_strand_id
1 'polypeptide(L)'
;MNGTQIFSSPPKQPPKVQVGHPPLPPFKDIPEDHILEISGPTLSFQEDQLRDALEALCDRLNGHDAGYFFDSSGVRTFIVLEDSNAVAAAIADRDRLIVDPIHPHAQEALASLTFSTAGESFELREFINFASSGAGMGATLSPLSSPRPFGGMNAPLSFSALPPPAIPVGQPLTSRVTSPKVSALGLLNNPRTPSPPRKHKNALELGLESLAQQWGSPSPERVYQSIGSPNYTPLGAKLFMTEEITRGRARDRESGSDIQANGYDLMLPAAKRTKRHASTEASRTLAADVLNDLMEKIRCELWVRLSRLTMQQAVLQHFPKCDVTYAFTNRSKDMLFSRECFELVKTSIDRLAELKLRDQEVAWLKENCPYFTDDYIAYLKSYRFRPKEQVKIDFHVTKEPNFGQISIKISGLWVETILYEVPVMSILSEAYFLKVDREWSYEGQEELAYEKAKKLIQGGLSFSDFGTRRRRSYHGQDLVIQGLIRAHKEFSGIDSAGRLSSTSNPHFAMKYGLATVGTIAHEWIMGIAATRGYENANGIALDLWEATYPTTKSNVLHTALTDTFSTEAFIANFITDVERAKRWRGLRQDSGDPIEYIPKARGVYEKLGIDPGTKTIVFSDGLDVESSLNIKKEVDKAGMLAAFGIGTFLTNDYKRLNSNERSMPLNIVIKLSSIEGKPCVKISDEISKNTGDPSTVNLVKQTFRISA
;
A
#
# COMPACT_ATOMS: atom_id res chain seq x y z
N MET A 1 18.11 32.64 -50.57
CA MET A 1 18.66 31.51 -51.36
C MET A 1 18.54 30.25 -50.52
N ASN A 2 18.37 29.12 -51.20
CA ASN A 2 18.02 27.78 -50.74
C ASN A 2 18.68 27.29 -49.44
N GLY A 3 17.93 26.52 -48.64
CA GLY A 3 18.41 25.77 -47.48
C GLY A 3 17.25 25.05 -46.80
N THR A 4 17.06 23.77 -47.12
CA THR A 4 15.90 22.95 -46.71
C THR A 4 15.78 22.82 -45.19
N GLN A 5 14.57 22.95 -44.63
CA GLN A 5 14.30 22.55 -43.25
C GLN A 5 14.49 21.04 -43.10
N ILE A 6 15.57 20.62 -42.45
CA ILE A 6 15.67 19.28 -41.88
C ILE A 6 14.94 19.32 -40.55
N PHE A 7 13.82 18.61 -40.43
CA PHE A 7 13.22 18.31 -39.13
C PHE A 7 14.26 17.53 -38.32
N SER A 8 14.82 18.16 -37.28
CA SER A 8 15.55 17.42 -36.26
C SER A 8 14.55 16.51 -35.54
N SER A 9 14.73 15.19 -35.67
CA SER A 9 13.98 14.20 -34.90
C SER A 9 13.97 14.56 -33.41
N PRO A 10 12.89 14.23 -32.66
CA PRO A 10 12.90 14.40 -31.21
C PRO A 10 14.09 13.67 -30.59
N PRO A 11 14.60 14.12 -29.42
CA PRO A 11 15.73 13.47 -28.78
C PRO A 11 15.41 12.00 -28.54
N LYS A 12 16.25 11.10 -29.09
CA LYS A 12 16.14 9.65 -28.85
C LYS A 12 16.12 9.41 -27.34
N GLN A 13 15.18 8.60 -26.87
CA GLN A 13 15.11 8.25 -25.45
C GLN A 13 16.37 7.45 -25.08
N PRO A 14 16.90 7.62 -23.85
CA PRO A 14 17.97 6.75 -23.37
C PRO A 14 17.48 5.29 -23.31
N PRO A 15 18.36 4.30 -23.51
CA PRO A 15 17.98 2.89 -23.42
C PRO A 15 17.36 2.54 -22.06
N LYS A 16 16.33 1.69 -22.09
CA LYS A 16 15.85 1.00 -20.89
C LYS A 16 16.44 -0.41 -20.92
N VAL A 17 17.33 -0.69 -19.97
CA VAL A 17 18.02 -1.98 -19.82
C VAL A 17 17.68 -2.58 -18.47
N GLN A 18 17.36 -3.86 -18.44
CA GLN A 18 17.00 -4.60 -17.24
C GLN A 18 17.70 -5.96 -17.24
N VAL A 19 18.25 -6.35 -16.09
CA VAL A 19 19.19 -7.47 -15.98
C VAL A 19 18.88 -8.32 -14.76
N GLY A 20 18.90 -9.63 -14.93
CA GLY A 20 18.98 -10.61 -13.86
C GLY A 20 20.11 -11.61 -14.11
N HIS A 21 20.65 -12.17 -13.01
CA HIS A 21 21.59 -13.30 -12.97
C HIS A 21 23.10 -12.98 -13.23
N PRO A 22 24.03 -13.88 -12.81
CA PRO A 22 25.36 -13.52 -12.27
C PRO A 22 26.45 -13.25 -13.35
N PRO A 23 27.65 -12.74 -12.99
CA PRO A 23 28.45 -11.94 -13.93
C PRO A 23 29.15 -12.76 -15.02
N LEU A 24 28.85 -12.41 -16.26
CA LEU A 24 29.69 -12.60 -17.43
C LEU A 24 30.90 -11.63 -17.42
N PRO A 25 31.88 -11.78 -18.35
CA PRO A 25 32.88 -10.74 -18.61
C PRO A 25 32.25 -9.36 -18.90
N PRO A 26 33.02 -8.26 -18.79
CA PRO A 26 32.53 -6.92 -19.13
C PRO A 26 31.88 -6.91 -20.51
N PHE A 27 30.72 -6.26 -20.63
CA PHE A 27 29.92 -6.26 -21.87
C PHE A 27 30.65 -5.79 -23.14
N LYS A 28 31.76 -5.05 -22.99
CA LYS A 28 32.65 -4.63 -24.09
C LYS A 28 33.43 -5.77 -24.74
N ASP A 29 33.52 -6.91 -24.06
CA ASP A 29 34.27 -8.09 -24.48
C ASP A 29 33.35 -9.18 -25.08
N ILE A 30 32.04 -8.91 -25.20
CA ILE A 30 31.04 -9.81 -25.78
C ILE A 30 30.98 -9.61 -27.31
N PRO A 31 31.18 -10.66 -28.13
CA PRO A 31 31.07 -10.56 -29.58
C PRO A 31 29.64 -10.19 -30.05
N GLU A 32 29.51 -9.38 -31.11
CA GLU A 32 28.18 -8.98 -31.63
C GLU A 32 27.35 -10.19 -32.12
N ASP A 33 27.99 -11.27 -32.56
CA ASP A 33 27.32 -12.50 -33.00
C ASP A 33 26.76 -13.36 -31.86
N HIS A 34 27.07 -13.03 -30.59
CA HIS A 34 26.41 -13.58 -29.39
C HIS A 34 25.15 -12.79 -29.00
N ILE A 35 24.82 -11.69 -29.70
CA ILE A 35 23.70 -10.81 -29.36
C ILE A 35 22.55 -11.04 -30.36
N LEU A 36 21.40 -11.43 -29.82
CA LEU A 36 20.14 -11.51 -30.57
C LEU A 36 19.51 -10.12 -30.64
N GLU A 37 19.36 -9.58 -31.84
CA GLU A 37 18.59 -8.38 -32.12
C GLU A 37 17.15 -8.76 -32.50
N ILE A 38 16.18 -8.10 -31.86
CA ILE A 38 14.75 -8.23 -32.12
C ILE A 38 14.23 -6.86 -32.53
N SER A 39 13.75 -6.72 -33.76
CA SER A 39 13.31 -5.43 -34.31
C SER A 39 11.95 -5.50 -35.00
N GLY A 40 11.14 -4.45 -34.87
CA GLY A 40 9.84 -4.40 -35.53
C GLY A 40 9.14 -3.04 -35.46
N PRO A 41 8.00 -2.89 -36.16
CA PRO A 41 7.28 -1.63 -36.24
C PRO A 41 6.66 -1.26 -34.89
N THR A 42 6.63 0.04 -34.58
CA THR A 42 5.90 0.60 -33.43
C THR A 42 4.39 0.58 -33.71
N LEU A 43 3.80 -0.62 -33.72
CA LEU A 43 2.35 -0.78 -33.62
C LEU A 43 1.88 -0.31 -32.22
N SER A 44 0.57 -0.18 -32.04
CA SER A 44 -0.07 0.43 -30.85
C SER A 44 -0.02 -0.46 -29.59
N PHE A 45 1.17 -0.93 -29.22
CA PHE A 45 1.44 -1.69 -28.01
C PHE A 45 1.56 -0.75 -26.80
N GLN A 46 1.13 -1.20 -25.63
CA GLN A 46 1.48 -0.54 -24.37
C GLN A 46 2.88 -0.99 -23.95
N GLU A 47 3.72 -0.05 -23.49
CA GLU A 47 5.14 -0.31 -23.21
C GLU A 47 5.35 -1.51 -22.25
N ASP A 48 4.52 -1.59 -21.21
CA ASP A 48 4.53 -2.68 -20.23
C ASP A 48 4.26 -4.06 -20.87
N GLN A 49 3.36 -4.16 -21.84
CA GLN A 49 3.02 -5.43 -22.48
C GLN A 49 4.17 -5.99 -23.30
N LEU A 50 4.97 -5.11 -23.94
CA LEU A 50 6.15 -5.53 -24.67
C LEU A 50 7.31 -5.87 -23.72
N ARG A 51 7.50 -5.12 -22.63
CA ARG A 51 8.50 -5.45 -21.60
C ARG A 51 8.25 -6.86 -21.04
N ASP A 52 7.04 -7.13 -20.57
CA ASP A 52 6.69 -8.43 -19.96
C ASP A 52 6.85 -9.60 -20.98
N ALA A 53 6.61 -9.34 -22.27
CA ALA A 53 6.84 -10.30 -23.35
C ALA A 53 8.33 -10.57 -23.63
N LEU A 54 9.16 -9.52 -23.57
CA LEU A 54 10.61 -9.60 -23.79
C LEU A 54 11.34 -10.23 -22.59
N GLU A 55 10.88 -9.98 -21.35
CA GLU A 55 11.37 -10.66 -20.15
C GLU A 55 11.11 -12.17 -20.24
N ALA A 56 9.88 -12.59 -20.55
CA ALA A 56 9.54 -14.01 -20.70
C ALA A 56 10.31 -14.70 -21.84
N LEU A 57 10.61 -13.98 -22.92
CA LEU A 57 11.45 -14.48 -24.01
C LEU A 57 12.92 -14.60 -23.62
N CYS A 58 13.46 -13.64 -22.86
CA CYS A 58 14.83 -13.65 -22.36
C CYS A 58 15.06 -14.84 -21.42
N ASP A 59 14.19 -15.02 -20.42
CA ASP A 59 14.21 -16.16 -19.50
C ASP A 59 14.17 -17.50 -20.28
N ARG A 60 13.31 -17.59 -21.29
CA ARG A 60 13.14 -18.78 -22.12
C ARG A 60 14.38 -19.12 -22.97
N LEU A 61 15.07 -18.10 -23.47
CA LEU A 61 16.32 -18.26 -24.22
C LEU A 61 17.53 -18.51 -23.32
N ASN A 62 17.35 -18.53 -21.98
CA ASN A 62 18.43 -18.48 -21.00
C ASN A 62 19.39 -17.31 -21.28
N GLY A 63 18.81 -16.17 -21.68
CA GLY A 63 19.55 -14.97 -22.04
C GLY A 63 20.02 -14.17 -20.83
N HIS A 64 21.00 -13.33 -21.09
CA HIS A 64 21.58 -12.37 -20.15
C HIS A 64 21.37 -10.96 -20.70
N ASP A 65 21.00 -10.03 -19.81
CA ASP A 65 20.73 -8.60 -20.07
C ASP A 65 19.81 -8.30 -21.28
N ALA A 66 18.56 -7.92 -21.01
CA ALA A 66 17.65 -7.44 -22.05
C ALA A 66 17.59 -5.91 -22.05
N GLY A 67 17.79 -5.28 -23.21
CA GLY A 67 17.68 -3.82 -23.37
C GLY A 67 16.92 -3.43 -24.61
N TYR A 68 16.00 -2.47 -24.49
CA TYR A 68 15.16 -2.01 -25.60
C TYR A 68 15.22 -0.50 -25.82
N PHE A 69 15.01 -0.13 -27.09
CA PHE A 69 14.94 1.24 -27.59
C PHE A 69 13.63 1.42 -28.35
N PHE A 70 12.95 2.54 -28.08
CA PHE A 70 11.82 3.01 -28.86
C PHE A 70 12.17 4.33 -29.54
N ASP A 71 11.95 4.41 -30.85
CA ASP A 71 11.91 5.68 -31.56
C ASP A 71 10.81 5.69 -32.64
N SER A 72 10.78 6.73 -33.47
CA SER A 72 9.78 6.89 -34.54
C SER A 72 9.91 5.87 -35.68
N SER A 73 10.95 5.02 -35.70
CA SER A 73 11.19 4.00 -36.73
C SER A 73 10.79 2.59 -36.31
N GLY A 74 10.71 2.31 -35.01
CA GLY A 74 10.39 0.98 -34.49
C GLY A 74 10.70 0.79 -33.02
N VAL A 75 10.57 -0.47 -32.58
CA VAL A 75 11.27 -1.00 -31.40
C VAL A 75 12.48 -1.80 -31.85
N ARG A 76 13.60 -1.66 -31.14
CA ARG A 76 14.76 -2.57 -31.20
C ARG A 76 15.07 -3.07 -29.80
N THR A 77 15.28 -4.37 -29.65
CA THR A 77 15.68 -5.03 -28.41
C THR A 77 16.92 -5.87 -28.66
N PHE A 78 17.81 -5.92 -27.67
CA PHE A 78 18.99 -6.76 -27.67
C PHE A 78 18.92 -7.70 -26.46
N ILE A 79 19.22 -8.98 -26.69
CA ILE A 79 19.35 -10.03 -25.66
C ILE A 79 20.70 -10.71 -25.91
N VAL A 80 21.54 -10.86 -24.88
CA VAL A 80 22.80 -11.59 -25.02
C VAL A 80 22.58 -13.07 -24.72
N LEU A 81 23.11 -13.93 -25.59
CA LEU A 81 23.05 -15.39 -25.44
C LEU A 81 24.46 -15.96 -25.22
N GLU A 82 24.53 -17.23 -24.81
CA GLU A 82 25.79 -17.90 -24.45
C GLU A 82 26.79 -17.96 -25.62
N ASP A 83 26.31 -18.28 -26.83
CA ASP A 83 27.12 -18.30 -28.05
C ASP A 83 26.35 -17.92 -29.33
N SER A 84 27.06 -17.80 -30.45
CA SER A 84 26.45 -17.50 -31.75
C SER A 84 25.60 -18.64 -32.33
N ASN A 85 25.73 -19.88 -31.83
CA ASN A 85 24.84 -20.98 -32.20
C ASN A 85 23.47 -20.82 -31.52
N ALA A 86 23.43 -20.32 -30.27
CA ALA A 86 22.21 -19.99 -29.56
C ALA A 86 21.44 -18.85 -30.25
N VAL A 87 22.15 -17.84 -30.76
CA VAL A 87 21.55 -16.78 -31.61
C VAL A 87 20.98 -17.37 -32.90
N ALA A 88 21.74 -18.21 -33.62
CA ALA A 88 21.26 -18.85 -34.84
C ALA A 88 20.04 -19.77 -34.59
N ALA A 89 20.04 -20.51 -33.48
CA ALA A 89 18.90 -21.35 -33.05
C ALA A 89 17.67 -20.51 -32.71
N ALA A 90 17.83 -19.40 -31.97
CA ALA A 90 16.73 -18.50 -31.63
C ALA A 90 16.07 -17.86 -32.86
N ILE A 91 16.84 -17.56 -33.90
CA ILE A 91 16.33 -17.07 -35.19
C ILE A 91 15.59 -18.18 -35.94
N ALA A 92 16.14 -19.40 -35.98
CA ALA A 92 15.55 -20.53 -36.68
C ALA A 92 14.24 -21.04 -36.03
N ASP A 93 14.17 -21.08 -34.71
CA ASP A 93 13.02 -21.55 -33.93
C ASP A 93 12.04 -20.42 -33.52
N ARG A 94 12.20 -19.19 -34.03
CA ARG A 94 11.38 -17.99 -33.71
C ARG A 94 9.89 -18.30 -33.55
N ASP A 95 9.28 -18.90 -34.56
CA ASP A 95 7.83 -19.12 -34.58
C ASP A 95 7.37 -20.10 -33.49
N ARG A 96 8.24 -21.04 -33.07
CA ARG A 96 7.98 -21.92 -31.94
C ARG A 96 8.18 -21.19 -30.61
N LEU A 97 9.22 -20.36 -30.51
CA LEU A 97 9.52 -19.56 -29.31
C LEU A 97 8.38 -18.59 -28.96
N ILE A 98 7.64 -18.11 -29.96
CA ILE A 98 6.51 -17.18 -29.79
C ILE A 98 5.18 -17.90 -29.46
N VAL A 99 5.03 -19.19 -29.77
CA VAL A 99 3.74 -19.92 -29.70
C VAL A 99 3.62 -20.90 -28.51
N ASP A 100 4.71 -21.57 -28.12
CA ASP A 100 4.79 -22.30 -26.84
C ASP A 100 4.60 -21.31 -25.67
N PRO A 101 4.10 -21.72 -24.48
CA PRO A 101 3.18 -20.96 -23.62
C PRO A 101 3.68 -19.59 -23.10
N ILE A 102 3.69 -18.62 -24.00
CA ILE A 102 3.75 -17.18 -23.73
C ILE A 102 2.30 -16.67 -23.65
N HIS A 103 2.05 -15.68 -22.80
CA HIS A 103 0.70 -15.12 -22.59
C HIS A 103 0.09 -14.65 -23.94
N PRO A 104 -1.20 -14.86 -24.25
CA PRO A 104 -1.77 -14.56 -25.57
C PRO A 104 -1.50 -13.13 -26.08
N HIS A 105 -1.51 -12.13 -25.19
CA HIS A 105 -1.16 -10.74 -25.55
C HIS A 105 0.33 -10.54 -25.87
N ALA A 106 1.23 -11.30 -25.25
CA ALA A 106 2.66 -11.28 -25.54
C ALA A 106 2.99 -12.03 -26.85
N GLN A 107 2.23 -13.09 -27.17
CA GLN A 107 2.29 -13.77 -28.46
C GLN A 107 1.97 -12.81 -29.62
N GLU A 108 0.88 -12.03 -29.51
CA GLU A 108 0.51 -11.01 -30.52
C GLU A 108 1.60 -9.93 -30.69
N ALA A 109 2.24 -9.49 -29.59
CA ALA A 109 3.31 -8.50 -29.64
C ALA A 109 4.55 -9.04 -30.39
N LEU A 110 5.08 -10.19 -29.95
CA LEU A 110 6.30 -10.79 -30.51
C LEU A 110 6.12 -11.28 -31.96
N ALA A 111 4.92 -11.75 -32.34
CA ALA A 111 4.64 -12.25 -33.70
C ALA A 111 4.91 -11.22 -34.81
N SER A 112 4.92 -9.92 -34.48
CA SER A 112 5.23 -8.82 -35.39
C SER A 112 6.72 -8.45 -35.50
N LEU A 113 7.59 -9.03 -34.66
CA LEU A 113 9.01 -8.67 -34.55
C LEU A 113 9.92 -9.65 -35.31
N THR A 114 10.92 -9.13 -36.00
CA THR A 114 11.97 -9.89 -36.70
C THR A 114 13.11 -10.20 -35.75
N PHE A 115 13.60 -11.44 -35.78
CA PHE A 115 14.78 -11.87 -35.02
C PHE A 115 15.98 -11.93 -35.98
N SER A 116 17.11 -11.37 -35.60
CA SER A 116 18.35 -11.36 -36.38
C SER A 116 19.56 -11.36 -35.45
N THR A 117 20.72 -11.77 -35.97
CA THR A 117 22.00 -11.48 -35.31
C THR A 117 22.16 -9.96 -35.25
N ALA A 118 22.65 -9.42 -34.13
CA ALA A 118 22.89 -8.00 -34.01
C ALA A 118 23.93 -7.52 -35.04
N GLY A 119 23.74 -6.32 -35.57
CA GLY A 119 24.71 -5.66 -36.42
C GLY A 119 25.10 -4.29 -35.90
N GLU A 120 26.29 -3.82 -36.27
CA GLU A 120 26.81 -2.49 -35.94
C GLU A 120 25.75 -1.39 -36.13
N SER A 121 25.19 -0.93 -35.01
CA SER A 121 24.17 0.11 -34.94
C SER A 121 24.47 1.06 -33.78
N PHE A 122 23.88 2.26 -33.83
CA PHE A 122 24.02 3.23 -32.75
C PHE A 122 23.39 2.69 -31.45
N GLU A 123 22.24 2.05 -31.60
CA GLU A 123 21.45 1.43 -30.53
C GLU A 123 22.24 0.30 -29.86
N LEU A 124 22.85 -0.61 -30.62
CA LEU A 124 23.71 -1.67 -30.07
C LEU A 124 24.89 -1.10 -29.28
N ARG A 125 25.55 -0.06 -29.81
CA ARG A 125 26.68 0.60 -29.13
C ARG A 125 26.28 1.27 -27.82
N GLU A 126 25.10 1.92 -27.78
CA GLU A 126 24.57 2.50 -26.55
C GLU A 126 24.15 1.42 -25.54
N PHE A 127 23.58 0.29 -25.99
CA PHE A 127 23.26 -0.86 -25.14
C PHE A 127 24.53 -1.45 -24.50
N ILE A 128 25.55 -1.75 -25.30
CA ILE A 128 26.84 -2.27 -24.82
C ILE A 128 27.49 -1.28 -23.84
N ASN A 129 27.48 0.02 -24.15
CA ASN A 129 28.02 1.06 -23.26
C ASN A 129 27.25 1.13 -21.92
N PHE A 130 25.92 1.03 -21.96
CA PHE A 130 25.08 1.06 -20.76
C PHE A 130 25.31 -0.18 -19.89
N ALA A 131 25.18 -1.39 -20.45
CA ALA A 131 25.40 -2.65 -19.74
C ALA A 131 26.81 -2.73 -19.14
N SER A 132 27.84 -2.31 -19.90
CA SER A 132 29.24 -2.24 -19.44
C SER A 132 29.50 -1.24 -18.31
N SER A 133 28.58 -0.30 -18.03
CA SER A 133 28.80 0.76 -17.04
C SER A 133 28.53 0.32 -15.59
N GLY A 134 27.95 -0.86 -15.39
CA GLY A 134 27.50 -1.34 -14.08
C GLY A 134 26.24 -0.64 -13.55
N ALA A 135 25.71 0.37 -14.25
CA ALA A 135 24.44 1.02 -13.91
C ALA A 135 23.20 0.13 -14.15
N GLY A 136 23.37 -1.03 -14.81
CA GLY A 136 22.32 -2.01 -15.07
C GLY A 136 21.75 -2.72 -13.84
N MET A 137 22.39 -2.65 -12.67
CA MET A 137 21.78 -3.10 -11.42
C MET A 137 20.72 -2.10 -10.91
N GLY A 138 19.55 -2.13 -11.54
CA GLY A 138 18.30 -1.58 -10.99
C GLY A 138 17.92 -0.14 -11.38
N ALA A 139 18.25 0.31 -12.60
CA ALA A 139 17.94 1.67 -13.05
C ALA A 139 17.14 1.75 -14.37
N THR A 140 15.81 1.83 -14.28
CA THR A 140 14.99 2.47 -15.32
C THR A 140 14.97 3.98 -15.10
N LEU A 141 15.38 4.78 -16.09
CA LEU A 141 15.36 6.24 -16.03
C LEU A 141 14.60 6.87 -17.22
N SER A 142 13.71 7.81 -16.89
CA SER A 142 13.09 8.75 -17.84
C SER A 142 13.79 10.13 -17.76
N PRO A 143 13.72 10.99 -18.80
CA PRO A 143 14.86 11.82 -19.16
C PRO A 143 14.86 13.29 -18.66
N LEU A 144 16.09 13.79 -18.48
CA LEU A 144 16.59 15.17 -18.65
C LEU A 144 15.89 16.31 -17.86
N SER A 145 16.64 17.13 -17.13
CA SER A 145 17.65 17.99 -17.76
C SER A 145 18.77 18.45 -16.81
N SER A 146 19.95 18.71 -17.37
CA SER A 146 21.04 19.45 -16.72
C SER A 146 21.89 20.16 -17.78
N PRO A 147 22.54 21.28 -17.42
CA PRO A 147 23.85 21.59 -17.99
C PRO A 147 24.98 21.54 -16.93
N ARG A 148 26.07 20.90 -17.34
CA ARG A 148 27.39 20.68 -16.71
C ARG A 148 28.36 21.87 -16.93
N PRO A 149 29.69 21.80 -16.65
CA PRO A 149 30.48 21.14 -15.58
C PRO A 149 31.64 22.02 -15.03
N PHE A 150 32.50 21.45 -14.15
CA PHE A 150 33.98 21.26 -14.25
C PHE A 150 34.46 20.98 -12.80
N GLY A 151 35.27 19.99 -12.40
CA GLY A 151 36.30 19.09 -12.95
C GLY A 151 37.39 18.96 -11.84
N GLY A 152 38.16 17.90 -11.61
CA GLY A 152 38.22 16.53 -12.13
C GLY A 152 39.36 15.73 -11.44
N MET A 153 39.57 14.48 -11.88
CA MET A 153 40.78 13.62 -11.72
C MET A 153 41.19 12.97 -10.38
N ASN A 154 41.63 11.71 -10.55
CA ASN A 154 42.55 10.86 -9.78
C ASN A 154 42.05 10.00 -8.61
N ALA A 155 42.45 8.72 -8.69
CA ALA A 155 42.31 7.64 -7.71
C ALA A 155 43.71 7.29 -7.16
N PRO A 156 43.92 6.11 -6.53
CA PRO A 156 43.23 5.50 -5.39
C PRO A 156 44.18 5.44 -4.16
N LEU A 157 43.71 4.92 -3.00
CA LEU A 157 44.41 3.93 -2.15
C LEU A 157 43.76 3.78 -0.77
N SER A 158 43.86 2.59 -0.21
CA SER A 158 43.50 2.24 1.17
C SER A 158 44.54 2.72 2.19
N PHE A 159 44.13 3.08 3.41
CA PHE A 159 44.66 2.47 4.64
C PHE A 159 43.82 2.82 5.88
N SER A 160 43.84 1.93 6.87
CA SER A 160 43.20 2.07 8.18
C SER A 160 44.07 2.85 9.18
N ALA A 161 43.46 3.71 9.99
CA ALA A 161 44.03 4.18 11.26
C ALA A 161 42.95 4.73 12.23
N LEU A 162 43.25 4.69 13.52
CA LEU A 162 42.38 4.98 14.67
C LEU A 162 42.27 6.49 15.02
N PRO A 163 41.32 6.92 15.87
CA PRO A 163 41.00 8.34 16.09
C PRO A 163 41.91 9.07 17.09
N PRO A 164 42.00 10.42 17.03
CA PRO A 164 42.67 11.23 18.04
C PRO A 164 41.76 11.55 19.26
N PRO A 165 42.34 11.94 20.42
CA PRO A 165 41.65 11.98 21.72
C PRO A 165 41.03 13.35 22.09
N ALA A 166 40.26 13.35 23.18
CA ALA A 166 39.65 14.54 23.80
C ALA A 166 40.48 15.08 25.00
N ILE A 167 39.93 16.09 25.71
CA ILE A 167 40.34 16.72 27.01
C ILE A 167 41.23 18.00 26.84
N PRO A 168 41.12 19.08 27.67
CA PRO A 168 40.25 19.34 28.84
C PRO A 168 39.32 20.59 28.78
N VAL A 169 38.52 20.72 29.84
CA VAL A 169 37.59 21.81 30.22
C VAL A 169 38.29 23.09 30.70
N GLY A 170 37.66 24.26 30.48
CA GLY A 170 37.97 25.52 31.18
C GLY A 170 36.78 26.49 31.24
N GLN A 171 36.31 26.81 32.45
CA GLN A 171 35.29 27.82 32.80
C GLN A 171 35.90 28.78 33.84
N PRO A 172 35.24 29.88 34.26
CA PRO A 172 34.25 30.75 33.58
C PRO A 172 34.63 32.25 33.69
N LEU A 173 33.87 33.16 33.08
CA LEU A 173 33.86 34.58 33.46
C LEU A 173 32.43 35.14 33.56
N THR A 174 32.20 35.96 34.60
CA THR A 174 30.88 36.45 35.03
C THR A 174 30.80 37.97 35.06
N SER A 175 29.75 38.56 34.48
CA SER A 175 28.99 39.75 34.98
C SER A 175 28.18 40.36 33.83
N ARG A 176 26.83 40.40 33.80
CA ARG A 176 25.80 41.08 34.65
C ARG A 176 25.45 42.51 34.17
N VAL A 177 24.13 42.82 34.21
CA VAL A 177 23.53 44.18 34.36
C VAL A 177 23.58 45.06 33.07
N THR A 178 22.55 45.75 32.57
CA THR A 178 21.19 46.13 33.07
C THR A 178 20.18 46.36 31.92
N SER A 179 18.88 46.33 32.22
CA SER A 179 17.85 47.13 31.51
C SER A 179 17.59 48.44 32.29
N PRO A 180 17.00 49.49 31.67
CA PRO A 180 15.59 49.76 32.00
C PRO A 180 14.73 50.35 30.85
N LYS A 181 13.42 50.49 31.14
CA LYS A 181 12.34 51.03 30.29
C LYS A 181 12.26 52.56 30.33
N VAL A 182 11.50 53.16 29.39
CA VAL A 182 10.45 54.22 29.52
C VAL A 182 10.04 54.59 28.07
N SER A 183 8.89 54.16 27.54
CA SER A 183 7.51 54.72 27.67
C SER A 183 7.28 56.09 27.00
N ALA A 184 6.29 56.19 26.10
CA ALA A 184 5.08 57.02 26.26
C ALA A 184 4.24 57.22 24.97
N LEU A 185 2.90 57.25 25.15
CA LEU A 185 1.84 57.98 24.41
C LEU A 185 1.64 57.67 22.91
N GLY A 186 0.45 57.44 22.33
CA GLY A 186 -0.98 57.37 22.74
C GLY A 186 -1.80 56.95 21.48
N LEU A 187 -3.13 56.82 21.42
CA LEU A 187 -4.24 56.92 22.38
C LEU A 187 -5.42 56.05 21.87
N LEU A 188 -6.62 56.11 22.47
CA LEU A 188 -7.82 55.35 22.05
C LEU A 188 -8.61 56.04 20.92
N ASN A 189 -9.21 55.26 20.00
CA ASN A 189 -10.68 55.17 19.84
C ASN A 189 -11.12 54.20 18.71
N ASN A 190 -12.27 53.56 18.92
CA ASN A 190 -13.03 52.75 17.96
C ASN A 190 -14.51 53.11 18.16
N PRO A 191 -15.30 53.41 17.11
CA PRO A 191 -16.26 52.37 16.69
C PRO A 191 -16.67 52.37 15.19
N ARG A 192 -16.83 51.14 14.67
CA ARG A 192 -17.77 50.72 13.59
C ARG A 192 -17.49 51.11 12.11
N THR A 193 -17.86 50.17 11.26
CA THR A 193 -17.61 50.01 9.80
C THR A 193 -18.48 50.90 8.90
N PRO A 194 -18.05 51.21 7.65
CA PRO A 194 -18.52 50.39 6.51
C PRO A 194 -17.53 50.19 5.33
N SER A 195 -17.61 49.00 4.71
CA SER A 195 -17.32 48.66 3.29
C SER A 195 -15.88 48.79 2.70
N PRO A 196 -15.51 47.98 1.68
CA PRO A 196 -14.11 47.75 1.31
C PRO A 196 -13.58 48.56 0.10
N PRO A 197 -12.26 48.80 -0.01
CA PRO A 197 -11.62 49.26 -1.23
C PRO A 197 -11.43 48.12 -2.26
N ARG A 198 -11.32 48.52 -3.53
CA ARG A 198 -11.35 47.63 -4.72
C ARG A 198 -10.12 46.73 -4.83
N LYS A 199 -10.30 45.48 -5.29
CA LYS A 199 -9.20 44.61 -5.72
C LYS A 199 -8.58 45.12 -7.03
N HIS A 200 -7.25 45.07 -7.13
CA HIS A 200 -6.58 45.03 -8.43
C HIS A 200 -6.80 43.64 -9.05
N LYS A 201 -7.11 43.59 -10.35
CA LYS A 201 -7.24 42.33 -11.10
C LYS A 201 -5.87 41.67 -11.30
N ASN A 202 -5.85 40.35 -11.35
CA ASN A 202 -4.64 39.57 -11.61
C ASN A 202 -4.44 39.28 -13.12
N ALA A 203 -3.27 38.76 -13.49
CA ALA A 203 -2.93 38.48 -14.89
C ALA A 203 -3.83 37.43 -15.56
N LEU A 204 -4.47 36.55 -14.78
CA LEU A 204 -5.41 35.54 -15.27
C LEU A 204 -6.73 36.18 -15.70
N GLU A 205 -7.24 37.14 -14.92
CA GLU A 205 -8.46 37.90 -15.24
C GLU A 205 -8.27 38.79 -16.49
N LEU A 206 -7.08 39.37 -16.66
CA LEU A 206 -6.71 40.12 -17.89
C LEU A 206 -6.60 39.20 -19.12
N GLY A 207 -6.06 37.98 -18.96
CA GLY A 207 -6.00 37.00 -20.04
C GLY A 207 -7.37 36.53 -20.52
N LEU A 208 -8.31 36.32 -19.58
CA LEU A 208 -9.68 35.89 -19.90
C LEU A 208 -10.50 37.00 -20.59
N GLU A 209 -10.32 38.27 -20.23
CA GLU A 209 -10.96 39.39 -20.94
C GLU A 209 -10.41 39.58 -22.37
N SER A 210 -9.12 39.32 -22.59
CA SER A 210 -8.51 39.38 -23.93
C SER A 210 -9.02 38.27 -24.86
N LEU A 211 -9.25 37.07 -24.34
CA LEU A 211 -9.90 35.96 -25.06
C LEU A 211 -11.38 36.25 -25.35
N ALA A 212 -12.11 36.86 -24.41
CA ALA A 212 -13.51 37.23 -24.61
C ALA A 212 -13.71 38.34 -25.68
N GLN A 213 -12.77 39.26 -25.84
CA GLN A 213 -12.80 40.27 -26.90
C GLN A 213 -12.47 39.72 -28.29
N GLN A 214 -11.59 38.71 -28.39
CA GLN A 214 -11.28 38.09 -29.69
C GLN A 214 -12.46 37.33 -30.30
N TRP A 215 -13.42 36.87 -29.49
CA TRP A 215 -14.50 35.95 -29.90
C TRP A 215 -15.93 36.54 -29.86
N GLY A 216 -16.08 37.88 -29.81
CA GLY A 216 -17.33 38.56 -30.19
C GLY A 216 -18.63 38.02 -29.57
N SER A 217 -18.72 38.04 -28.24
CA SER A 217 -19.85 37.47 -27.45
C SER A 217 -21.22 38.11 -27.77
N PRO A 218 -22.36 37.41 -27.54
CA PRO A 218 -22.84 37.22 -26.16
C PRO A 218 -23.39 35.83 -25.79
N SER A 219 -23.22 35.51 -24.49
CA SER A 219 -23.86 34.49 -23.65
C SER A 219 -23.58 32.97 -23.89
N PRO A 220 -23.36 32.17 -22.83
CA PRO A 220 -22.95 30.77 -22.94
C PRO A 220 -24.12 29.79 -22.71
N GLU A 221 -25.00 29.62 -23.68
CA GLU A 221 -25.97 28.51 -23.69
C GLU A 221 -26.29 28.07 -25.13
N ARG A 222 -26.06 26.77 -25.44
CA ARG A 222 -26.36 26.07 -26.71
C ARG A 222 -25.50 26.35 -27.97
N VAL A 223 -24.30 25.78 -28.04
CA VAL A 223 -23.78 24.95 -29.16
C VAL A 223 -22.66 24.09 -28.52
N TYR A 224 -22.54 22.76 -28.64
CA TYR A 224 -22.83 21.85 -29.75
C TYR A 224 -23.45 20.52 -29.29
N GLN A 225 -24.52 20.12 -29.97
CA GLN A 225 -24.72 18.71 -30.37
C GLN A 225 -24.31 18.58 -31.85
N SER A 226 -24.03 17.35 -32.27
CA SER A 226 -23.77 16.91 -33.66
C SER A 226 -22.57 17.52 -34.41
N ILE A 227 -21.38 16.96 -34.17
CA ILE A 227 -20.48 16.50 -35.25
C ILE A 227 -20.13 15.02 -34.93
N GLY A 228 -19.95 14.19 -35.95
CA GLY A 228 -20.13 12.73 -35.86
C GLY A 228 -19.06 11.91 -35.14
N SER A 229 -19.49 10.74 -34.64
CA SER A 229 -18.68 9.54 -34.38
C SER A 229 -18.22 8.91 -35.74
N PRO A 230 -17.21 8.00 -35.81
CA PRO A 230 -17.10 6.83 -34.92
C PRO A 230 -15.69 6.39 -34.47
N ASN A 231 -15.68 5.34 -33.63
CA ASN A 231 -14.57 4.45 -33.26
C ASN A 231 -13.53 4.98 -32.25
N TYR A 232 -13.77 4.69 -30.97
CA TYR A 232 -12.93 3.78 -30.17
C TYR A 232 -13.70 3.43 -28.87
N THR A 233 -14.06 2.16 -28.68
CA THR A 233 -14.69 1.67 -27.44
C THR A 233 -13.83 0.53 -26.89
N PRO A 234 -13.33 0.60 -25.64
CA PRO A 234 -12.64 -0.52 -25.03
C PRO A 234 -13.55 -1.75 -24.88
N LEU A 235 -12.99 -2.95 -25.00
CA LEU A 235 -13.74 -4.21 -24.89
C LEU A 235 -14.34 -4.38 -23.48
N GLY A 236 -15.65 -4.14 -23.36
CA GLY A 236 -16.41 -4.41 -22.13
C GLY A 236 -17.94 -4.41 -22.27
N ALA A 237 -18.48 -4.06 -23.45
CA ALA A 237 -19.91 -3.76 -23.62
C ALA A 237 -20.57 -4.40 -24.86
N LYS A 238 -20.07 -5.55 -25.36
CA LYS A 238 -20.73 -6.32 -26.45
C LYS A 238 -20.73 -7.82 -26.20
N LEU A 239 -21.65 -8.28 -25.35
CA LEU A 239 -22.10 -9.69 -25.37
C LEU A 239 -23.55 -9.92 -24.92
N PHE A 240 -24.39 -8.87 -24.91
CA PHE A 240 -25.85 -8.97 -24.74
C PHE A 240 -26.57 -7.87 -25.51
N MET A 241 -26.90 -8.09 -26.80
CA MET A 241 -28.03 -7.47 -27.53
C MET A 241 -28.25 -8.13 -28.90
N THR A 242 -29.13 -9.13 -28.93
CA THR A 242 -30.01 -9.58 -30.03
C THR A 242 -31.17 -10.30 -29.30
N GLU A 243 -32.46 -10.10 -29.56
CA GLU A 243 -33.15 -9.56 -30.74
C GLU A 243 -34.28 -8.56 -30.35
N GLU A 244 -34.59 -7.65 -31.28
CA GLU A 244 -35.80 -6.82 -31.37
C GLU A 244 -36.37 -7.14 -32.78
N ILE A 245 -37.67 -7.23 -33.12
CA ILE A 245 -38.93 -6.60 -32.71
C ILE A 245 -40.10 -7.46 -33.25
N THR A 246 -41.26 -7.52 -32.57
CA THR A 246 -42.58 -7.31 -33.24
C THR A 246 -43.71 -7.03 -32.25
N ARG A 247 -44.72 -6.27 -32.71
CA ARG A 247 -45.75 -5.62 -31.88
C ARG A 247 -47.02 -6.47 -31.73
N GLY A 248 -47.72 -6.35 -30.61
CA GLY A 248 -49.11 -6.80 -30.45
C GLY A 248 -49.77 -6.28 -29.18
N ARG A 249 -50.85 -5.49 -29.30
CA ARG A 249 -51.69 -5.04 -28.16
C ARG A 249 -52.73 -6.13 -27.82
N ALA A 250 -53.00 -6.38 -26.54
CA ALA A 250 -54.35 -6.23 -25.94
C ALA A 250 -54.46 -6.77 -24.49
N ARG A 251 -55.04 -5.91 -23.64
CA ARG A 251 -56.01 -6.12 -22.53
C ARG A 251 -56.35 -7.51 -21.94
N ASP A 252 -56.46 -7.45 -20.60
CA ASP A 252 -57.51 -8.00 -19.71
C ASP A 252 -57.52 -9.47 -19.22
N ARG A 253 -57.61 -9.54 -17.88
CA ARG A 253 -58.38 -10.45 -17.00
C ARG A 253 -57.92 -11.88 -16.62
N GLU A 254 -57.83 -12.02 -15.27
CA GLU A 254 -58.44 -13.04 -14.41
C GLU A 254 -58.00 -14.52 -14.42
N SER A 255 -57.46 -14.91 -13.24
CA SER A 255 -57.79 -16.15 -12.50
C SER A 255 -57.26 -17.51 -13.01
N GLY A 256 -57.16 -18.50 -12.09
CA GLY A 256 -57.09 -19.92 -12.46
C GLY A 256 -55.99 -20.73 -11.76
N SER A 257 -56.37 -21.38 -10.67
CA SER A 257 -55.69 -22.44 -9.91
C SER A 257 -55.06 -23.60 -10.71
N ASP A 258 -54.03 -24.21 -10.10
CA ASP A 258 -53.65 -25.64 -10.03
C ASP A 258 -53.89 -26.59 -11.22
N ILE A 259 -52.87 -27.41 -11.52
CA ILE A 259 -52.97 -28.90 -11.61
C ILE A 259 -51.55 -29.51 -11.71
N GLN A 260 -51.34 -30.66 -11.04
CA GLN A 260 -50.17 -31.51 -11.23
C GLN A 260 -50.33 -32.40 -12.47
N ALA A 261 -49.27 -32.58 -13.26
CA ALA A 261 -49.16 -33.73 -14.16
C ALA A 261 -47.70 -34.19 -14.32
N ASN A 262 -47.47 -35.49 -14.14
CA ASN A 262 -46.23 -36.16 -14.51
C ASN A 262 -46.21 -36.45 -16.01
N GLY A 263 -45.01 -36.49 -16.60
CA GLY A 263 -44.74 -37.29 -17.80
C GLY A 263 -44.28 -36.52 -19.02
N TYR A 264 -43.07 -36.84 -19.47
CA TYR A 264 -42.49 -36.58 -20.79
C TYR A 264 -42.39 -35.12 -21.26
N ASP A 265 -41.14 -34.62 -21.28
CA ASP A 265 -40.70 -33.84 -22.44
C ASP A 265 -39.25 -34.17 -22.81
N LEU A 266 -39.08 -34.64 -24.04
CA LEU A 266 -37.81 -34.84 -24.74
C LEU A 266 -37.63 -33.61 -25.63
N MET A 267 -36.40 -33.07 -25.72
CA MET A 267 -36.01 -31.88 -26.53
C MET A 267 -35.97 -30.53 -25.81
N LEU A 268 -35.16 -30.42 -24.74
CA LEU A 268 -34.37 -29.20 -24.57
C LEU A 268 -33.25 -29.19 -25.63
N PRO A 269 -33.20 -28.21 -26.56
CA PRO A 269 -32.18 -28.20 -27.60
C PRO A 269 -30.77 -28.21 -27.01
N ALA A 270 -29.87 -29.02 -27.57
CA ALA A 270 -28.50 -29.20 -27.07
C ALA A 270 -27.82 -27.84 -26.78
N ALA A 271 -27.99 -26.87 -27.69
CA ALA A 271 -27.49 -25.50 -27.55
C ALA A 271 -27.85 -24.78 -26.24
N LYS A 272 -28.98 -25.08 -25.57
CA LYS A 272 -29.32 -24.50 -24.25
C LYS A 272 -28.57 -25.19 -23.09
N ARG A 273 -28.27 -26.49 -23.20
CA ARG A 273 -27.35 -27.17 -22.26
C ARG A 273 -25.91 -26.71 -22.48
N THR A 274 -25.44 -26.66 -23.72
CA THR A 274 -24.08 -26.19 -24.04
C THR A 274 -23.89 -24.72 -23.66
N LYS A 275 -24.87 -23.82 -23.89
CA LYS A 275 -24.77 -22.42 -23.41
C LYS A 275 -24.75 -22.29 -21.88
N ARG A 276 -25.49 -23.12 -21.12
CA ARG A 276 -25.42 -23.11 -19.64
C ARG A 276 -24.10 -23.68 -19.11
N HIS A 277 -23.57 -24.73 -19.73
CA HIS A 277 -22.26 -25.26 -19.39
C HIS A 277 -21.16 -24.27 -19.77
N ALA A 278 -21.12 -23.77 -21.01
CA ALA A 278 -20.15 -22.76 -21.44
C ALA A 278 -20.22 -21.46 -20.65
N SER A 279 -21.41 -20.99 -20.21
CA SER A 279 -21.50 -19.80 -19.35
C SER A 279 -21.03 -20.06 -17.92
N THR A 280 -21.26 -21.26 -17.36
CA THR A 280 -20.70 -21.63 -16.04
C THR A 280 -19.22 -21.96 -16.10
N GLU A 281 -18.72 -22.46 -17.23
CA GLU A 281 -17.31 -22.72 -17.50
C GLU A 281 -16.55 -21.42 -17.72
N ALA A 282 -17.00 -20.52 -18.61
CA ALA A 282 -16.42 -19.19 -18.78
C ALA A 282 -16.49 -18.33 -17.49
N SER A 283 -17.58 -18.44 -16.70
CA SER A 283 -17.64 -17.78 -15.39
C SER A 283 -16.68 -18.40 -14.36
N ARG A 284 -16.40 -19.71 -14.46
CA ARG A 284 -15.37 -20.37 -13.64
C ARG A 284 -13.97 -19.99 -14.07
N THR A 285 -13.68 -19.91 -15.37
CA THR A 285 -12.39 -19.45 -15.89
C THR A 285 -12.14 -18.00 -15.48
N LEU A 286 -13.10 -17.08 -15.73
CA LEU A 286 -12.96 -15.68 -15.31
C LEU A 286 -12.86 -15.52 -13.78
N ALA A 287 -13.54 -16.36 -13.00
CA ALA A 287 -13.38 -16.37 -11.54
C ALA A 287 -12.02 -16.95 -11.12
N ALA A 288 -11.50 -17.95 -11.82
CA ALA A 288 -10.16 -18.50 -11.61
C ALA A 288 -9.08 -17.50 -12.02
N ASP A 289 -9.25 -16.73 -13.10
CA ASP A 289 -8.32 -15.70 -13.55
C ASP A 289 -8.30 -14.50 -12.59
N VAL A 290 -9.46 -14.05 -12.09
CA VAL A 290 -9.51 -13.02 -11.04
C VAL A 290 -8.95 -13.52 -9.70
N LEU A 291 -9.19 -14.79 -9.34
CA LEU A 291 -8.64 -15.41 -8.14
C LEU A 291 -7.13 -15.66 -8.27
N ASN A 292 -6.66 -16.03 -9.46
CA ASN A 292 -5.24 -16.18 -9.77
C ASN A 292 -4.58 -14.82 -9.77
N ASP A 293 -5.08 -13.81 -10.49
CA ASP A 293 -4.57 -12.44 -10.42
C ASP A 293 -4.48 -11.92 -8.98
N LEU A 294 -5.53 -12.12 -8.18
CA LEU A 294 -5.57 -11.78 -6.76
C LEU A 294 -4.47 -12.51 -5.97
N MET A 295 -4.34 -13.83 -6.10
CA MET A 295 -3.39 -14.65 -5.34
C MET A 295 -1.95 -14.64 -5.89
N GLU A 296 -1.80 -14.37 -7.17
CA GLU A 296 -0.53 -14.24 -7.90
C GLU A 296 0.11 -12.89 -7.57
N LYS A 297 -0.73 -11.88 -7.32
CA LYS A 297 -0.37 -10.66 -6.60
C LYS A 297 -0.10 -10.98 -5.11
N ILE A 298 -0.99 -11.66 -4.37
CA ILE A 298 -0.78 -12.12 -2.96
C ILE A 298 0.22 -13.30 -2.87
N ARG A 299 1.44 -13.17 -3.40
CA ARG A 299 2.41 -14.28 -3.50
C ARG A 299 3.35 -14.48 -2.28
N CYS A 300 3.03 -13.92 -1.11
CA CYS A 300 4.04 -13.73 -0.04
C CYS A 300 3.46 -13.68 1.39
N GLU A 301 4.18 -14.26 2.36
CA GLU A 301 3.80 -14.21 3.79
C GLU A 301 4.00 -12.84 4.45
N LEU A 302 4.87 -11.97 3.88
CA LEU A 302 5.07 -10.58 4.30
C LEU A 302 3.87 -9.66 3.98
N TRP A 303 2.72 -10.21 3.58
CA TRP A 303 1.46 -9.47 3.36
C TRP A 303 0.72 -9.16 4.67
N VAL A 304 1.20 -9.72 5.78
CA VAL A 304 0.84 -9.29 7.12
C VAL A 304 1.39 -7.88 7.41
N ARG A 305 0.96 -7.25 8.51
CA ARG A 305 1.64 -6.04 9.03
C ARG A 305 2.84 -6.46 9.86
N LEU A 306 3.91 -5.65 9.91
CA LEU A 306 5.10 -5.95 10.73
C LEU A 306 4.75 -6.24 12.19
N SER A 307 3.78 -5.51 12.75
CA SER A 307 3.29 -5.75 14.12
C SER A 307 2.79 -7.18 14.36
N ARG A 308 2.30 -7.86 13.33
CA ARG A 308 1.85 -9.27 13.38
C ARG A 308 3.02 -10.20 13.57
N LEU A 309 4.10 -10.02 12.80
CA LEU A 309 5.34 -10.79 12.92
C LEU A 309 5.99 -10.54 14.28
N THR A 310 6.05 -9.28 14.73
CA THR A 310 6.67 -8.97 16.03
C THR A 310 5.87 -9.54 17.20
N MET A 311 4.53 -9.53 17.13
CA MET A 311 3.72 -10.22 18.13
C MET A 311 3.82 -11.75 18.00
N GLN A 312 3.95 -12.32 16.80
CA GLN A 312 4.09 -13.76 16.62
C GLN A 312 5.36 -14.30 17.29
N GLN A 313 6.51 -13.62 17.17
CA GLN A 313 7.71 -13.99 17.94
C GLN A 313 7.49 -13.90 19.45
N ALA A 314 6.85 -12.83 19.95
CA ALA A 314 6.57 -12.67 21.37
C ALA A 314 5.61 -13.74 21.91
N VAL A 315 4.61 -14.13 21.10
CA VAL A 315 3.69 -15.22 21.40
C VAL A 315 4.38 -16.59 21.31
N LEU A 316 5.27 -16.81 20.35
CA LEU A 316 6.10 -18.03 20.27
C LEU A 316 6.97 -18.20 21.52
N GLN A 317 7.56 -17.10 22.02
CA GLN A 317 8.43 -17.11 23.19
C GLN A 317 7.66 -17.29 24.52
N HIS A 318 6.47 -16.69 24.67
CA HIS A 318 5.79 -16.59 25.96
C HIS A 318 4.46 -17.36 26.06
N PHE A 319 3.80 -17.65 24.94
CA PHE A 319 2.47 -18.26 24.87
C PHE A 319 2.33 -19.30 23.72
N PRO A 320 3.33 -20.16 23.42
CA PRO A 320 3.33 -21.02 22.22
C PRO A 320 2.21 -22.07 22.19
N LYS A 321 1.58 -22.34 23.33
CA LYS A 321 0.53 -23.36 23.51
C LYS A 321 -0.84 -22.76 23.85
N CYS A 322 -1.00 -21.44 23.82
CA CYS A 322 -2.27 -20.83 24.18
C CYS A 322 -3.26 -20.87 23.01
N ASP A 323 -4.44 -21.44 23.24
CA ASP A 323 -5.54 -21.42 22.28
C ASP A 323 -6.30 -20.10 22.34
N VAL A 324 -6.63 -19.56 21.17
CA VAL A 324 -7.36 -18.29 21.03
C VAL A 324 -8.55 -18.41 20.09
N THR A 325 -9.38 -17.38 20.12
CA THR A 325 -10.34 -17.11 19.06
C THR A 325 -10.28 -15.65 18.65
N TYR A 326 -10.35 -15.39 17.35
CA TYR A 326 -10.66 -14.08 16.79
C TYR A 326 -12.07 -14.09 16.18
N ALA A 327 -12.78 -12.97 16.34
CA ALA A 327 -14.09 -12.73 15.76
C ALA A 327 -14.04 -11.58 14.75
N PHE A 328 -14.66 -11.79 13.59
CA PHE A 328 -14.93 -10.73 12.61
C PHE A 328 -16.16 -9.89 13.01
N THR A 329 -16.16 -8.62 12.62
CA THR A 329 -17.34 -7.75 12.71
C THR A 329 -17.35 -6.76 11.55
N ASN A 330 -18.42 -6.81 10.75
CA ASN A 330 -18.80 -5.72 9.87
C ASN A 330 -19.56 -4.65 10.67
N ARG A 331 -19.01 -3.44 10.78
CA ARG A 331 -19.68 -2.32 11.47
C ARG A 331 -20.59 -1.52 10.52
N SER A 332 -20.38 -1.62 9.21
CA SER A 332 -21.24 -1.04 8.19
C SER A 332 -22.41 -1.99 7.89
N LYS A 333 -23.45 -1.97 8.75
CA LYS A 333 -24.58 -2.91 8.67
C LYS A 333 -25.28 -2.94 7.31
N ASP A 334 -25.30 -1.81 6.61
CA ASP A 334 -25.95 -1.64 5.31
C ASP A 334 -25.06 -2.04 4.11
N MET A 335 -23.75 -2.23 4.34
CA MET A 335 -22.83 -2.75 3.33
C MET A 335 -22.88 -4.28 3.33
N LEU A 336 -23.86 -4.83 2.61
CA LEU A 336 -24.07 -6.28 2.46
C LEU A 336 -23.11 -6.90 1.43
N PHE A 337 -22.75 -8.16 1.65
CA PHE A 337 -21.93 -8.95 0.73
C PHE A 337 -22.83 -9.76 -0.22
N SER A 338 -22.47 -9.82 -1.50
CA SER A 338 -23.12 -10.73 -2.44
C SER A 338 -22.66 -12.19 -2.23
N ARG A 339 -23.47 -13.16 -2.64
CA ARG A 339 -23.13 -14.60 -2.63
C ARG A 339 -21.82 -14.89 -3.38
N GLU A 340 -21.60 -14.21 -4.51
CA GLU A 340 -20.37 -14.32 -5.31
C GLU A 340 -19.16 -13.75 -4.56
N CYS A 341 -19.31 -12.60 -3.91
CA CYS A 341 -18.28 -12.03 -3.04
C CYS A 341 -17.90 -13.00 -1.91
N PHE A 342 -18.89 -13.63 -1.27
CA PHE A 342 -18.63 -14.63 -0.23
C PHE A 342 -17.82 -15.82 -0.74
N GLU A 343 -18.17 -16.42 -1.88
CA GLU A 343 -17.44 -17.60 -2.39
C GLU A 343 -16.02 -17.21 -2.85
N LEU A 344 -15.82 -16.00 -3.40
CA LEU A 344 -14.50 -15.45 -3.67
C LEU A 344 -13.67 -15.28 -2.39
N VAL A 345 -14.24 -14.69 -1.34
CA VAL A 345 -13.59 -14.53 -0.03
C VAL A 345 -13.20 -15.89 0.55
N LYS A 346 -14.14 -16.84 0.59
CA LYS A 346 -13.91 -18.19 1.12
C LYS A 346 -12.77 -18.89 0.38
N THR A 347 -12.81 -18.89 -0.95
CA THR A 347 -11.77 -19.53 -1.77
C THR A 347 -10.42 -18.85 -1.58
N SER A 348 -10.38 -17.51 -1.49
CA SER A 348 -9.14 -16.76 -1.25
C SER A 348 -8.54 -17.03 0.15
N ILE A 349 -9.39 -17.24 1.17
CA ILE A 349 -8.96 -17.65 2.51
C ILE A 349 -8.42 -19.08 2.50
N ASP A 350 -9.07 -20.01 1.80
CA ASP A 350 -8.59 -21.40 1.65
C ASP A 350 -7.20 -21.44 0.99
N ARG A 351 -6.94 -20.56 0.01
CA ARG A 351 -5.65 -20.43 -0.68
C ARG A 351 -4.53 -19.80 0.17
N LEU A 352 -4.80 -19.27 1.36
CA LEU A 352 -3.73 -18.87 2.30
C LEU A 352 -2.83 -20.07 2.68
N ALA A 353 -3.32 -21.31 2.56
CA ALA A 353 -2.55 -22.53 2.75
C ALA A 353 -1.39 -22.71 1.73
N GLU A 354 -1.44 -22.02 0.58
CA GLU A 354 -0.42 -22.08 -0.47
C GLU A 354 0.80 -21.19 -0.16
N LEU A 355 0.66 -20.26 0.79
CA LEU A 355 1.72 -19.31 1.14
C LEU A 355 2.87 -20.02 1.89
N LYS A 356 4.09 -19.60 1.55
CA LYS A 356 5.35 -19.98 2.20
C LYS A 356 6.32 -18.81 2.15
N LEU A 357 7.06 -18.56 3.23
CA LEU A 357 8.16 -17.58 3.21
C LEU A 357 9.23 -18.00 2.19
N ARG A 358 9.61 -17.09 1.29
CA ARG A 358 10.64 -17.32 0.26
C ARG A 358 12.04 -16.95 0.77
N ASP A 359 13.10 -17.54 0.20
CA ASP A 359 14.47 -17.29 0.67
C ASP A 359 14.92 -15.83 0.55
N GLN A 360 14.47 -15.11 -0.47
CA GLN A 360 14.67 -13.66 -0.58
C GLN A 360 13.98 -12.86 0.54
N GLU A 361 12.85 -13.34 1.05
CA GLU A 361 12.09 -12.71 2.15
C GLU A 361 12.75 -13.02 3.50
N VAL A 362 13.30 -14.23 3.66
CA VAL A 362 14.17 -14.60 4.79
C VAL A 362 15.39 -13.67 4.84
N ALA A 363 16.09 -13.50 3.71
CA ALA A 363 17.26 -12.62 3.63
C ALA A 363 16.90 -11.18 3.99
N TRP A 364 15.84 -10.64 3.37
CA TRP A 364 15.36 -9.28 3.65
C TRP A 364 14.96 -9.08 5.12
N LEU A 365 14.27 -10.05 5.74
CA LEU A 365 13.92 -10.00 7.16
C LEU A 365 15.17 -9.97 8.06
N LYS A 366 16.18 -10.80 7.79
CA LYS A 366 17.41 -10.82 8.60
C LYS A 366 18.17 -9.50 8.52
N GLU A 367 18.23 -8.89 7.35
CA GLU A 367 18.92 -7.61 7.12
C GLU A 367 18.15 -6.41 7.68
N ASN A 368 16.84 -6.31 7.39
CA ASN A 368 16.04 -5.11 7.63
C ASN A 368 15.27 -5.17 8.97
N CYS A 369 15.14 -6.35 9.57
CA CYS A 369 14.43 -6.57 10.82
C CYS A 369 15.29 -7.35 11.84
N PRO A 370 16.48 -6.85 12.24
CA PRO A 370 17.48 -7.57 13.04
C PRO A 370 17.08 -7.86 14.50
N TYR A 371 15.85 -7.55 14.88
CA TYR A 371 15.23 -7.92 16.15
C TYR A 371 14.48 -9.26 16.07
N PHE A 372 14.34 -9.86 14.88
CA PHE A 372 13.89 -11.23 14.74
C PHE A 372 15.03 -12.22 15.02
N THR A 373 14.76 -13.24 15.82
CA THR A 373 15.76 -14.29 16.13
C THR A 373 15.86 -15.31 15.00
N ASP A 374 17.01 -15.97 14.86
CA ASP A 374 17.17 -17.06 13.88
C ASP A 374 16.15 -18.19 14.11
N ASP A 375 15.82 -18.51 15.36
CA ASP A 375 14.79 -19.49 15.73
C ASP A 375 13.40 -19.08 15.24
N TYR A 376 13.03 -17.80 15.38
CA TYR A 376 11.75 -17.30 14.88
C TYR A 376 11.71 -17.24 13.35
N ILE A 377 12.81 -16.88 12.69
CA ILE A 377 12.91 -16.92 11.22
C ILE A 377 12.83 -18.37 10.71
N ALA A 378 13.43 -19.33 11.41
CA ALA A 378 13.29 -20.76 11.11
C ALA A 378 11.85 -21.25 11.31
N TYR A 379 11.20 -20.86 12.41
CA TYR A 379 9.78 -21.11 12.64
C TYR A 379 8.92 -20.54 11.50
N LEU A 380 9.10 -19.27 11.13
CA LEU A 380 8.34 -18.61 10.07
C LEU A 380 8.57 -19.28 8.70
N LYS A 381 9.79 -19.73 8.39
CA LYS A 381 10.06 -20.51 7.17
C LYS A 381 9.29 -21.84 7.12
N SER A 382 9.07 -22.47 8.28
CA SER A 382 8.29 -23.71 8.43
C SER A 382 6.78 -23.50 8.55
N TYR A 383 6.34 -22.32 8.99
CA TYR A 383 4.95 -21.97 9.25
C TYR A 383 4.07 -22.11 8.00
N ARG A 384 2.85 -22.62 8.14
CA ARG A 384 1.83 -22.62 7.09
C ARG A 384 0.47 -22.31 7.70
N PHE A 385 -0.32 -21.49 7.02
CA PHE A 385 -1.72 -21.30 7.38
C PHE A 385 -2.49 -22.62 7.19
N ARG A 386 -3.41 -22.95 8.11
CA ARG A 386 -4.30 -24.12 7.99
C ARG A 386 -5.78 -23.68 7.98
N PRO A 387 -6.22 -22.92 6.95
CA PRO A 387 -7.53 -22.25 6.95
C PRO A 387 -8.71 -23.21 7.11
N LYS A 388 -8.63 -24.42 6.55
CA LYS A 388 -9.65 -25.47 6.69
C LYS A 388 -9.88 -25.95 8.12
N GLU A 389 -8.86 -25.86 8.98
CA GLU A 389 -8.92 -26.21 10.40
C GLU A 389 -9.25 -24.99 11.25
N GLN A 390 -8.62 -23.86 10.92
CA GLN A 390 -8.54 -22.68 11.79
C GLN A 390 -9.59 -21.62 11.50
N VAL A 391 -10.25 -21.61 10.32
CA VAL A 391 -11.20 -20.55 9.92
C VAL A 391 -12.58 -21.12 9.61
N LYS A 392 -13.57 -20.74 10.43
CA LYS A 392 -14.98 -20.95 10.13
C LYS A 392 -15.58 -19.68 9.52
N ILE A 393 -16.20 -19.81 8.35
CA ILE A 393 -16.84 -18.70 7.61
C ILE A 393 -18.25 -19.10 7.15
N ASP A 394 -19.26 -18.31 7.51
CA ASP A 394 -20.68 -18.55 7.21
C ASP A 394 -21.33 -17.32 6.53
N PHE A 395 -22.33 -17.56 5.67
CA PHE A 395 -23.09 -16.53 4.95
C PHE A 395 -24.53 -16.45 5.46
N HIS A 396 -24.95 -15.29 5.95
CA HIS A 396 -26.27 -15.05 6.53
C HIS A 396 -27.09 -14.17 5.58
N VAL A 397 -27.96 -14.79 4.79
CA VAL A 397 -28.83 -14.09 3.83
C VAL A 397 -29.76 -13.11 4.56
N THR A 398 -29.90 -11.89 4.04
CA THR A 398 -30.84 -10.89 4.57
C THR A 398 -32.21 -10.98 3.86
N LYS A 399 -33.01 -9.91 3.88
CA LYS A 399 -34.28 -9.86 3.13
C LYS A 399 -34.07 -9.84 1.60
N GLU A 400 -32.87 -9.49 1.14
CA GLU A 400 -32.52 -9.41 -0.27
C GLU A 400 -31.93 -10.74 -0.76
N PRO A 401 -32.54 -11.40 -1.77
CA PRO A 401 -31.99 -12.62 -2.33
C PRO A 401 -30.56 -12.42 -2.86
N ASN A 402 -29.66 -13.32 -2.49
CA ASN A 402 -28.23 -13.32 -2.81
C ASN A 402 -27.36 -12.27 -2.09
N PHE A 403 -27.93 -11.44 -1.21
CA PHE A 403 -27.16 -10.53 -0.34
C PHE A 403 -27.23 -10.95 1.13
N GLY A 404 -26.16 -10.70 1.88
CA GLY A 404 -26.00 -11.24 3.22
C GLY A 404 -24.92 -10.57 4.05
N GLN A 405 -24.89 -10.93 5.34
CA GLN A 405 -23.77 -10.67 6.23
C GLN A 405 -22.82 -11.88 6.24
N ILE A 406 -21.53 -11.63 6.45
CA ILE A 406 -20.53 -12.68 6.65
C ILE A 406 -20.20 -12.77 8.15
N SER A 407 -20.13 -13.98 8.71
CA SER A 407 -19.49 -14.20 10.00
C SER A 407 -18.22 -15.03 9.81
N ILE A 408 -17.11 -14.58 10.41
CA ILE A 408 -15.84 -15.33 10.44
C ILE A 408 -15.40 -15.48 11.90
N LYS A 409 -15.04 -16.71 12.25
CA LYS A 409 -14.39 -17.08 13.51
C LYS A 409 -13.07 -17.77 13.15
N ILE A 410 -11.96 -17.27 13.68
CA ILE A 410 -10.64 -17.90 13.56
C ILE A 410 -10.30 -18.50 14.92
N SER A 411 -9.84 -19.75 14.99
CA SER A 411 -9.56 -20.46 16.25
C SER A 411 -8.38 -21.42 16.13
N GLY A 412 -7.68 -21.65 17.24
CA GLY A 412 -6.48 -22.49 17.34
C GLY A 412 -5.38 -21.77 18.14
N LEU A 413 -4.15 -22.29 18.08
CA LEU A 413 -3.01 -21.71 18.81
C LEU A 413 -2.76 -20.26 18.39
N TRP A 414 -2.46 -19.40 19.36
CA TRP A 414 -2.22 -17.97 19.15
C TRP A 414 -1.07 -17.73 18.19
N VAL A 415 0.03 -18.47 18.36
CA VAL A 415 1.22 -18.40 17.50
C VAL A 415 0.93 -18.79 16.05
N GLU A 416 -0.11 -19.60 15.80
CA GLU A 416 -0.50 -20.03 14.46
C GLU A 416 -1.58 -19.13 13.85
N THR A 417 -2.41 -18.49 14.66
CA THR A 417 -3.62 -17.77 14.20
C THR A 417 -3.45 -16.26 14.14
N ILE A 418 -2.45 -15.69 14.82
CA ILE A 418 -2.20 -14.23 14.92
C ILE A 418 -1.98 -13.53 13.57
N LEU A 419 -1.51 -14.26 12.55
CA LEU A 419 -1.25 -13.70 11.23
C LEU A 419 -2.52 -13.50 10.39
N TYR A 420 -3.65 -14.16 10.68
CA TYR A 420 -4.86 -14.12 9.84
C TYR A 420 -5.55 -12.75 9.74
N GLU A 421 -5.46 -11.86 10.76
CA GLU A 421 -6.20 -10.57 10.76
C GLU A 421 -6.00 -9.81 9.44
N VAL A 422 -4.73 -9.63 9.04
CA VAL A 422 -4.39 -8.70 7.96
C VAL A 422 -4.76 -9.28 6.58
N PRO A 423 -4.37 -10.52 6.21
CA PRO A 423 -4.78 -11.13 4.96
C PRO A 423 -6.31 -11.21 4.84
N VAL A 424 -7.01 -11.77 5.85
CA VAL A 424 -8.47 -11.96 5.80
C VAL A 424 -9.21 -10.64 5.65
N MET A 425 -8.83 -9.59 6.40
CA MET A 425 -9.46 -8.27 6.22
C MET A 425 -9.17 -7.65 4.85
N SER A 426 -7.95 -7.80 4.33
CA SER A 426 -7.61 -7.28 2.99
C SER A 426 -8.37 -8.01 1.88
N ILE A 427 -8.52 -9.34 1.97
CA ILE A 427 -9.31 -10.18 1.06
C ILE A 427 -10.79 -9.76 1.09
N LEU A 428 -11.38 -9.57 2.28
CA LEU A 428 -12.76 -9.11 2.44
C LEU A 428 -13.01 -7.75 1.79
N SER A 429 -12.07 -6.82 1.96
CA SER A 429 -12.11 -5.49 1.36
C SER A 429 -12.04 -5.57 -0.16
N GLU A 430 -11.04 -6.27 -0.68
CA GLU A 430 -10.75 -6.40 -2.11
C GLU A 430 -11.87 -7.16 -2.86
N ALA A 431 -12.34 -8.30 -2.33
CA ALA A 431 -13.47 -9.04 -2.90
C ALA A 431 -14.77 -8.21 -2.93
N TYR A 432 -15.02 -7.37 -1.91
CA TYR A 432 -16.20 -6.48 -1.89
C TYR A 432 -16.14 -5.45 -3.02
N PHE A 433 -15.00 -4.80 -3.24
CA PHE A 433 -14.86 -3.82 -4.32
C PHE A 433 -14.71 -4.44 -5.72
N LEU A 434 -14.41 -5.74 -5.81
CA LEU A 434 -14.47 -6.51 -7.07
C LEU A 434 -15.88 -7.01 -7.41
N LYS A 435 -16.70 -7.38 -6.42
CA LYS A 435 -17.96 -8.15 -6.61
C LYS A 435 -19.24 -7.48 -6.07
N VAL A 436 -19.13 -6.34 -5.39
CA VAL A 436 -20.28 -5.58 -4.85
C VAL A 436 -20.24 -4.13 -5.34
N ASP A 437 -19.43 -3.26 -4.74
CA ASP A 437 -19.30 -1.86 -5.20
C ASP A 437 -18.24 -1.78 -6.28
N ARG A 438 -18.67 -1.77 -7.55
CA ARG A 438 -17.83 -1.78 -8.76
C ARG A 438 -17.73 -0.43 -9.47
N GLU A 439 -18.40 0.61 -8.98
CA GLU A 439 -18.50 1.92 -9.64
C GLU A 439 -17.31 2.84 -9.31
N TRP A 440 -16.08 2.37 -9.52
CA TRP A 440 -14.85 3.08 -9.19
C TRP A 440 -13.72 2.72 -10.16
N SER A 441 -12.68 3.55 -10.24
CA SER A 441 -11.47 3.28 -11.03
C SER A 441 -10.20 3.62 -10.25
N TYR A 442 -9.05 3.16 -10.76
CA TYR A 442 -7.72 3.55 -10.27
C TYR A 442 -7.25 4.93 -10.78
N GLU A 443 -8.05 5.60 -11.60
CA GLU A 443 -7.69 6.86 -12.25
C GLU A 443 -7.34 7.94 -11.22
N GLY A 444 -6.18 8.57 -11.39
CA GLY A 444 -5.67 9.61 -10.50
C GLY A 444 -5.30 9.15 -9.07
N GLN A 445 -5.31 7.84 -8.76
CA GLN A 445 -5.03 7.37 -7.38
C GLN A 445 -3.58 7.63 -6.93
N GLU A 446 -2.60 7.46 -7.81
CA GLU A 446 -1.21 7.81 -7.53
C GLU A 446 -1.06 9.32 -7.28
N GLU A 447 -1.67 10.16 -8.14
CA GLU A 447 -1.62 11.62 -8.03
C GLU A 447 -2.34 12.13 -6.77
N LEU A 448 -3.46 11.51 -6.40
CA LEU A 448 -4.16 11.78 -5.14
C LEU A 448 -3.28 11.44 -3.92
N ALA A 449 -2.51 10.34 -3.98
CA ALA A 449 -1.56 9.98 -2.93
C ALA A 449 -0.37 10.94 -2.87
N TYR A 450 0.16 11.34 -4.02
CA TYR A 450 1.20 12.36 -4.17
C TYR A 450 0.78 13.70 -3.55
N GLU A 451 -0.39 14.25 -3.91
CA GLU A 451 -0.90 15.52 -3.35
C GLU A 451 -1.18 15.46 -1.84
N LYS A 452 -1.61 14.31 -1.32
CA LYS A 452 -1.70 14.07 0.13
C LYS A 452 -0.33 14.10 0.79
N ALA A 453 0.63 13.33 0.26
CA ALA A 453 1.99 13.23 0.79
C ALA A 453 2.73 14.58 0.76
N LYS A 454 2.65 15.31 -0.34
CA LYS A 454 3.18 16.67 -0.51
C LYS A 454 2.74 17.61 0.60
N LYS A 455 1.44 17.67 0.90
CA LYS A 455 0.89 18.50 1.99
C LYS A 455 1.39 18.06 3.37
N LEU A 456 1.46 16.76 3.63
CA LEU A 456 1.99 16.21 4.89
C LEU A 456 3.49 16.54 5.06
N ILE A 457 4.29 16.38 4.00
CA ILE A 457 5.74 16.64 4.01
C ILE A 457 6.02 18.14 4.18
N GLN A 458 5.35 18.99 3.42
CA GLN A 458 5.49 20.45 3.52
C GLN A 458 5.00 21.00 4.87
N GLY A 459 4.04 20.32 5.52
CA GLY A 459 3.65 20.58 6.91
C GLY A 459 4.63 20.09 7.97
N GLY A 460 5.73 19.43 7.58
CA GLY A 460 6.76 18.93 8.49
C GLY A 460 6.45 17.58 9.15
N LEU A 461 5.55 16.76 8.59
CA LEU A 461 5.14 15.49 9.21
C LEU A 461 6.02 14.31 8.81
N SER A 462 6.46 13.55 9.81
CA SER A 462 6.99 12.18 9.66
C SER A 462 5.82 11.20 9.70
N PHE A 463 5.43 10.64 8.56
CA PHE A 463 4.25 9.77 8.43
C PHE A 463 4.56 8.41 7.79
N SER A 464 3.65 7.45 7.89
CA SER A 464 3.83 6.08 7.41
C SER A 464 2.51 5.42 6.98
N ASP A 465 2.58 4.55 5.97
CA ASP A 465 1.41 3.82 5.47
C ASP A 465 0.97 2.68 6.40
N PHE A 466 -0.26 2.80 6.91
CA PHE A 466 -0.92 1.85 7.81
C PHE A 466 -2.12 1.12 7.17
N GLY A 467 -2.31 1.26 5.85
CA GLY A 467 -3.59 1.02 5.17
C GLY A 467 -3.97 -0.41 4.81
N THR A 468 -3.04 -1.38 4.79
CA THR A 468 -3.24 -2.73 4.22
C THR A 468 -4.54 -3.43 4.63
N ARG A 469 -4.93 -3.37 5.91
CA ARG A 469 -6.13 -4.08 6.42
C ARG A 469 -7.44 -3.67 5.76
N ARG A 470 -7.52 -2.46 5.18
CA ARG A 470 -8.73 -1.91 4.57
C ARG A 470 -8.47 -1.26 3.21
N ARG A 471 -7.34 -1.59 2.57
CA ARG A 471 -7.03 -1.14 1.20
C ARG A 471 -8.17 -1.50 0.23
N ARG A 472 -8.36 -0.70 -0.81
CA ARG A 472 -9.33 -0.98 -1.88
C ARG A 472 -9.01 -2.31 -2.57
N SER A 473 -7.74 -2.46 -2.91
CA SER A 473 -7.11 -3.62 -3.52
C SER A 473 -5.60 -3.57 -3.26
N TYR A 474 -4.87 -4.62 -3.60
CA TYR A 474 -3.41 -4.60 -3.59
C TYR A 474 -2.86 -3.54 -4.54
N HIS A 475 -3.31 -3.53 -5.79
CA HIS A 475 -2.86 -2.57 -6.79
C HIS A 475 -3.18 -1.11 -6.39
N GLY A 476 -4.31 -0.89 -5.72
CA GLY A 476 -4.64 0.42 -5.14
C GLY A 476 -3.66 0.86 -4.05
N GLN A 477 -3.18 -0.05 -3.19
CA GLN A 477 -2.12 0.28 -2.22
C GLN A 477 -0.76 0.49 -2.93
N ASP A 478 -0.48 -0.25 -4.00
CA ASP A 478 0.75 -0.15 -4.79
C ASP A 478 0.89 1.25 -5.44
N LEU A 479 -0.15 1.72 -6.14
CA LEU A 479 -0.23 3.08 -6.71
C LEU A 479 -0.11 4.16 -5.63
N VAL A 480 -0.75 3.95 -4.48
CA VAL A 480 -0.64 4.87 -3.35
C VAL A 480 0.81 4.99 -2.90
N ILE A 481 1.51 3.88 -2.65
CA ILE A 481 2.92 3.87 -2.23
C ILE A 481 3.81 4.60 -3.25
N GLN A 482 3.61 4.38 -4.55
CA GLN A 482 4.34 5.09 -5.62
C GLN A 482 4.17 6.61 -5.51
N GLY A 483 2.93 7.09 -5.34
CA GLY A 483 2.64 8.52 -5.15
C GLY A 483 3.27 9.10 -3.87
N LEU A 484 3.25 8.35 -2.76
CA LEU A 484 3.93 8.77 -1.52
C LEU A 484 5.45 8.89 -1.73
N ILE A 485 6.06 7.95 -2.48
CA ILE A 485 7.50 7.95 -2.78
C ILE A 485 7.87 9.10 -3.73
N ARG A 486 7.05 9.39 -4.74
CA ARG A 486 7.27 10.53 -5.66
C ARG A 486 7.31 11.84 -4.89
N ALA A 487 6.30 12.09 -4.05
CA ALA A 487 6.28 13.28 -3.19
C ALA A 487 7.43 13.31 -2.17
N HIS A 488 7.84 12.16 -1.63
CA HIS A 488 9.01 12.07 -0.74
C HIS A 488 10.30 12.51 -1.44
N LYS A 489 10.57 12.00 -2.65
CA LYS A 489 11.74 12.37 -3.47
C LYS A 489 11.76 13.85 -3.83
N GLU A 490 10.60 14.46 -4.07
CA GLU A 490 10.51 15.89 -4.45
C GLU A 490 10.56 16.86 -3.26
N PHE A 491 9.99 16.51 -2.10
CA PHE A 491 9.77 17.47 -1.00
C PHE A 491 10.52 17.18 0.31
N SER A 492 11.22 16.05 0.44
CA SER A 492 12.11 15.82 1.58
C SER A 492 13.59 15.88 1.20
N GLY A 493 14.15 17.10 1.27
CA GLY A 493 15.59 17.33 1.28
C GLY A 493 16.18 17.23 2.70
N ILE A 494 17.48 17.49 2.83
CA ILE A 494 18.26 17.42 4.09
C ILE A 494 17.65 18.27 5.21
N ASP A 495 17.13 19.46 4.86
CA ASP A 495 16.52 20.41 5.82
C ASP A 495 15.01 20.22 6.02
N SER A 496 14.39 19.21 5.38
CA SER A 496 12.94 19.00 5.46
C SER A 496 12.55 18.26 6.73
N ALA A 497 11.71 18.90 7.56
CA ALA A 497 11.17 18.29 8.76
C ALA A 497 10.20 17.12 8.45
N GLY A 498 9.57 17.11 7.27
CA GLY A 498 8.57 16.14 6.85
C GLY A 498 9.12 15.08 5.89
N ARG A 499 8.54 13.87 5.94
CA ARG A 499 8.96 12.71 5.13
C ARG A 499 7.98 11.55 5.21
N LEU A 500 7.86 10.81 4.10
CA LEU A 500 7.47 9.41 4.17
C LEU A 500 8.55 8.66 4.96
N SER A 501 8.16 7.99 6.03
CA SER A 501 9.12 7.41 6.98
C SER A 501 9.20 5.89 6.89
N SER A 502 8.09 5.22 6.57
CA SER A 502 8.00 3.76 6.44
C SER A 502 6.64 3.31 5.89
N THR A 503 6.48 2.02 5.61
CA THR A 503 5.17 1.34 5.55
C THR A 503 5.10 0.23 6.59
N SER A 504 3.90 -0.02 7.13
CA SER A 504 3.69 -1.14 8.05
C SER A 504 3.50 -2.49 7.36
N ASN A 505 3.56 -2.53 6.03
CA ASN A 505 3.49 -3.74 5.20
C ASN A 505 4.92 -4.14 4.76
N PRO A 506 5.51 -5.23 5.28
CA PRO A 506 6.89 -5.58 4.96
C PRO A 506 7.10 -6.00 3.50
N HIS A 507 6.09 -6.53 2.81
CA HIS A 507 6.15 -6.78 1.35
C HIS A 507 6.33 -5.48 0.55
N PHE A 508 5.57 -4.42 0.85
CA PHE A 508 5.77 -3.11 0.21
C PHE A 508 7.05 -2.42 0.67
N ALA A 509 7.50 -2.66 1.90
CA ALA A 509 8.80 -2.20 2.38
C ALA A 509 9.94 -2.80 1.54
N MET A 510 9.92 -4.12 1.35
CA MET A 510 10.85 -4.85 0.49
C MET A 510 10.77 -4.40 -0.98
N LYS A 511 9.57 -4.33 -1.57
CA LYS A 511 9.37 -3.96 -2.99
C LYS A 511 9.94 -2.58 -3.34
N TYR A 512 9.88 -1.62 -2.42
CA TYR A 512 10.24 -0.22 -2.67
C TYR A 512 11.47 0.28 -1.91
N GLY A 513 12.19 -0.60 -1.20
CA GLY A 513 13.34 -0.19 -0.37
C GLY A 513 12.97 0.78 0.76
N LEU A 514 11.73 0.72 1.27
CA LEU A 514 11.28 1.53 2.40
C LEU A 514 11.62 0.84 3.71
N ALA A 515 11.83 1.64 4.77
CA ALA A 515 11.80 1.10 6.12
C ALA A 515 10.41 0.49 6.43
N THR A 516 10.39 -0.52 7.29
CA THR A 516 9.14 -1.09 7.82
C THR A 516 8.90 -0.68 9.28
N VAL A 517 7.63 -0.57 9.69
CA VAL A 517 7.27 -0.17 11.06
C VAL A 517 6.16 -1.03 11.66
N GLY A 518 6.34 -1.32 12.95
CA GLY A 518 5.42 -2.08 13.79
C GLY A 518 5.40 -1.48 15.18
N THR A 519 4.25 -1.54 15.82
CA THR A 519 4.08 -1.25 17.25
C THR A 519 3.31 -2.41 17.87
N ILE A 520 3.36 -2.52 19.19
CA ILE A 520 2.50 -3.42 19.95
C ILE A 520 1.03 -3.16 19.59
N ALA A 521 0.20 -4.21 19.52
CA ALA A 521 -1.24 -4.07 19.27
C ALA A 521 -2.05 -4.53 20.49
N HIS A 522 -3.30 -4.08 20.60
CA HIS A 522 -4.13 -4.33 21.77
C HIS A 522 -4.25 -5.81 22.14
N GLU A 523 -4.27 -6.73 21.17
CA GLU A 523 -4.46 -8.16 21.47
C GLU A 523 -3.41 -8.73 22.43
N TRP A 524 -2.18 -8.20 22.40
CA TRP A 524 -1.12 -8.60 23.31
C TRP A 524 -1.50 -8.29 24.75
N ILE A 525 -1.89 -7.04 25.01
CA ILE A 525 -2.32 -6.56 26.33
C ILE A 525 -3.65 -7.23 26.74
N MET A 526 -4.58 -7.42 25.79
CA MET A 526 -5.87 -8.10 26.01
C MET A 526 -5.70 -9.57 26.41
N GLY A 527 -4.86 -10.32 25.68
CA GLY A 527 -4.59 -11.74 25.94
C GLY A 527 -3.82 -11.95 27.24
N ILE A 528 -2.86 -11.06 27.54
CA ILE A 528 -2.14 -11.06 28.81
C ILE A 528 -3.08 -10.77 29.98
N ALA A 529 -3.97 -9.79 29.85
CA ALA A 529 -4.93 -9.47 30.90
C ALA A 529 -5.91 -10.62 31.18
N ALA A 530 -6.46 -11.21 30.12
CA ALA A 530 -7.37 -12.35 30.25
C ALA A 530 -6.65 -13.59 30.86
N THR A 531 -5.37 -13.82 30.53
CA THR A 531 -4.61 -14.95 31.10
C THR A 531 -4.12 -14.70 32.53
N ARG A 532 -3.62 -13.48 32.85
CA ARG A 532 -2.86 -13.16 34.08
C ARG A 532 -3.52 -12.16 35.04
N GLY A 533 -4.73 -11.67 34.74
CA GLY A 533 -5.42 -10.63 35.53
C GLY A 533 -5.22 -9.23 34.96
N TYR A 534 -6.16 -8.31 35.23
CA TYR A 534 -6.23 -7.01 34.57
C TYR A 534 -5.36 -5.94 35.23
N GLU A 535 -5.31 -5.92 36.55
CA GLU A 535 -4.76 -4.86 37.41
C GLU A 535 -3.33 -4.46 37.01
N ASN A 536 -2.47 -5.45 36.73
CA ASN A 536 -1.08 -5.27 36.35
C ASN A 536 -0.78 -5.62 34.88
N ALA A 537 -1.83 -5.85 34.06
CA ALA A 537 -1.68 -6.36 32.70
C ALA A 537 -0.81 -5.46 31.81
N ASN A 538 -0.91 -4.13 31.95
CA ASN A 538 -0.10 -3.18 31.20
C ASN A 538 1.40 -3.40 31.48
N GLY A 539 1.80 -3.41 32.75
CA GLY A 539 3.20 -3.62 33.16
C GLY A 539 3.74 -4.96 32.68
N ILE A 540 3.00 -6.05 32.95
CA ILE A 540 3.38 -7.41 32.53
C ILE A 540 3.50 -7.51 30.99
N ALA A 541 2.63 -6.83 30.25
CA ALA A 541 2.70 -6.79 28.79
C ALA A 541 3.93 -6.07 28.25
N LEU A 542 4.37 -5.00 28.90
CA LEU A 542 5.62 -4.33 28.56
C LEU A 542 6.85 -5.16 29.00
N ASP A 543 6.80 -5.84 30.16
CA ASP A 543 7.89 -6.71 30.66
C ASP A 543 8.18 -7.87 29.69
N LEU A 544 7.14 -8.57 29.25
CA LEU A 544 7.27 -9.66 28.29
C LEU A 544 7.70 -9.14 26.90
N TRP A 545 7.30 -7.92 26.54
CA TRP A 545 7.76 -7.29 25.30
C TRP A 545 9.27 -6.96 25.35
N GLU A 546 9.77 -6.41 26.46
CA GLU A 546 11.22 -6.20 26.67
C GLU A 546 12.00 -7.54 26.74
N ALA A 547 11.39 -8.60 27.28
CA ALA A 547 11.99 -9.94 27.31
C ALA A 547 12.06 -10.61 25.92
N THR A 548 11.18 -10.25 24.98
CA THR A 548 11.26 -10.64 23.57
C THR A 548 12.20 -9.73 22.77
N TYR A 549 12.17 -8.43 23.07
CA TYR A 549 12.90 -7.39 22.35
C TYR A 549 13.73 -6.56 23.32
N PRO A 550 14.93 -7.04 23.71
CA PRO A 550 15.81 -6.30 24.60
C PRO A 550 16.10 -4.89 24.10
N THR A 551 16.28 -3.95 25.03
CA THR A 551 16.49 -2.55 24.69
C THR A 551 17.78 -2.33 23.92
N THR A 552 17.69 -1.61 22.81
CA THR A 552 18.78 -1.25 21.90
C THR A 552 18.98 0.27 21.89
N LYS A 553 19.99 0.76 21.16
CA LYS A 553 20.20 2.22 20.99
C LYS A 553 19.03 2.94 20.31
N SER A 554 18.26 2.24 19.46
CA SER A 554 17.17 2.84 18.67
C SER A 554 15.77 2.55 19.24
N ASN A 555 15.62 1.47 20.03
CA ASN A 555 14.37 1.08 20.69
C ASN A 555 13.13 1.11 19.78
N VAL A 556 13.30 0.72 18.51
CA VAL A 556 12.30 0.87 17.44
C VAL A 556 10.95 0.20 17.72
N LEU A 557 10.92 -0.88 18.50
CA LEU A 557 9.69 -1.59 18.89
C LEU A 557 9.11 -1.14 20.25
N HIS A 558 9.78 -0.23 20.97
CA HIS A 558 9.36 0.23 22.31
C HIS A 558 8.47 1.48 22.24
N THR A 559 7.32 1.34 21.58
CA THR A 559 6.24 2.34 21.58
C THR A 559 5.01 1.75 22.26
N ALA A 560 4.65 2.28 23.43
CA ALA A 560 3.59 1.70 24.27
C ALA A 560 2.19 2.15 23.82
N LEU A 561 1.26 1.21 23.71
CA LEU A 561 -0.13 1.45 23.33
C LEU A 561 -0.99 1.60 24.60
N THR A 562 -1.50 2.81 24.87
CA THR A 562 -1.99 3.17 26.20
C THR A 562 -3.48 2.88 26.43
N ASP A 563 -4.29 2.90 25.38
CA ASP A 563 -5.75 2.89 25.44
C ASP A 563 -6.37 1.48 25.40
N THR A 564 -5.71 0.44 25.90
CA THR A 564 -6.34 -0.91 25.93
C THR A 564 -7.47 -0.98 26.97
N PHE A 565 -7.22 -0.48 28.18
CA PHE A 565 -8.20 -0.42 29.28
C PHE A 565 -8.57 1.02 29.67
N SER A 566 -7.60 1.92 29.61
CA SER A 566 -7.73 3.37 29.35
C SER A 566 -6.32 3.95 29.47
N THR A 567 -6.09 5.12 28.90
CA THR A 567 -4.82 5.83 29.06
C THR A 567 -4.55 6.16 30.53
N GLU A 568 -5.57 6.50 31.33
CA GLU A 568 -5.44 6.69 32.78
C GLU A 568 -5.02 5.41 33.51
N ALA A 569 -5.61 4.25 33.16
CA ALA A 569 -5.24 2.96 33.74
C ALA A 569 -3.81 2.52 33.34
N PHE A 570 -3.39 2.82 32.11
CA PHE A 570 -2.02 2.62 31.67
C PHE A 570 -1.06 3.52 32.46
N ILE A 571 -1.34 4.83 32.53
CA ILE A 571 -0.51 5.83 33.21
C ILE A 571 -0.32 5.46 34.69
N ALA A 572 -1.38 5.05 35.38
CA ALA A 572 -1.32 4.68 36.80
C ALA A 572 -0.29 3.57 37.09
N ASN A 573 -0.12 2.63 36.17
CA ASN A 573 0.91 1.59 36.26
C ASN A 573 2.27 2.09 35.74
N PHE A 574 2.30 2.76 34.58
CA PHE A 574 3.53 3.19 33.90
C PHE A 574 4.40 4.16 34.74
N ILE A 575 3.78 5.06 35.52
CA ILE A 575 4.52 6.00 36.38
C ILE A 575 5.23 5.34 37.56
N THR A 576 5.00 4.05 37.83
CA THR A 576 5.67 3.32 38.91
C THR A 576 7.08 2.85 38.53
N ASP A 577 7.43 2.88 37.24
CA ASP A 577 8.72 2.43 36.71
C ASP A 577 9.35 3.53 35.83
N VAL A 578 10.07 4.44 36.49
CA VAL A 578 10.79 5.56 35.85
C VAL A 578 11.81 5.05 34.82
N GLU A 579 12.47 3.92 35.08
CA GLU A 579 13.51 3.40 34.19
C GLU A 579 12.91 2.83 32.90
N ARG A 580 11.75 2.16 32.97
CA ARG A 580 10.96 1.78 31.79
C ARG A 580 10.54 3.02 31.00
N ALA A 581 10.02 4.05 31.66
CA ALA A 581 9.65 5.29 30.98
C ALA A 581 10.84 6.01 30.31
N LYS A 582 12.06 5.88 30.87
CA LYS A 582 13.30 6.32 30.20
C LYS A 582 13.65 5.46 28.99
N ARG A 583 13.60 4.13 29.10
CA ARG A 583 13.94 3.18 28.02
C ARG A 583 12.97 3.23 26.84
N TRP A 584 11.66 3.27 27.08
CA TRP A 584 10.65 3.27 26.02
C TRP A 584 10.72 4.56 25.19
N ARG A 585 10.67 4.42 23.86
CA ARG A 585 10.83 5.53 22.91
C ARG A 585 9.65 6.51 22.97
N GLY A 586 8.46 6.00 23.25
CA GLY A 586 7.25 6.81 23.12
C GLY A 586 5.96 6.06 23.43
N LEU A 587 4.86 6.78 23.22
CA LEU A 587 3.49 6.29 23.37
C LEU A 587 2.78 6.27 22.01
N ARG A 588 1.73 5.46 21.87
CA ARG A 588 0.85 5.43 20.71
C ARG A 588 -0.59 5.72 21.13
N GLN A 589 -1.20 6.68 20.44
CA GLN A 589 -2.60 7.09 20.58
C GLN A 589 -3.42 6.43 19.46
N ASP A 590 -4.45 5.67 19.84
CA ASP A 590 -5.30 4.86 18.94
C ASP A 590 -6.81 4.94 19.27
N SER A 591 -7.21 5.86 20.17
CA SER A 591 -8.59 6.32 20.41
C SER A 591 -8.62 7.62 21.24
N GLY A 592 -9.79 8.25 21.35
CA GLY A 592 -9.98 9.51 22.08
C GLY A 592 -9.48 10.75 21.32
N ASP A 593 -9.65 11.93 21.90
CA ASP A 593 -9.19 13.18 21.27
C ASP A 593 -7.64 13.26 21.31
N PRO A 594 -6.95 13.28 20.16
CA PRO A 594 -5.50 13.37 20.12
C PRO A 594 -4.97 14.71 20.67
N ILE A 595 -5.76 15.79 20.65
CA ILE A 595 -5.37 17.09 21.19
C ILE A 595 -5.42 17.09 22.72
N GLU A 596 -6.41 16.43 23.33
CA GLU A 596 -6.45 16.21 24.78
C GLU A 596 -5.39 15.18 25.25
N TYR A 597 -5.00 14.24 24.39
CA TYR A 597 -3.96 13.25 24.69
C TYR A 597 -2.57 13.87 24.86
N ILE A 598 -2.21 14.88 24.07
CA ILE A 598 -0.89 15.54 24.10
C ILE A 598 -0.49 16.04 25.49
N PRO A 599 -1.27 16.88 26.21
CA PRO A 599 -0.90 17.34 27.54
C PRO A 599 -0.87 16.21 28.57
N LYS A 600 -1.73 15.17 28.45
CA LYS A 600 -1.67 13.98 29.30
C LYS A 600 -0.33 13.25 29.12
N ALA A 601 0.05 12.97 27.87
CA ALA A 601 1.30 12.30 27.53
C ALA A 601 2.54 13.11 27.95
N ARG A 602 2.53 14.44 27.76
CA ARG A 602 3.60 15.33 28.24
C ARG A 602 3.74 15.29 29.75
N GLY A 603 2.63 15.47 30.48
CA GLY A 603 2.62 15.52 31.95
C GLY A 603 3.10 14.22 32.62
N VAL A 604 2.94 13.07 31.95
CA VAL A 604 3.53 11.79 32.40
C VAL A 604 5.05 11.87 32.47
N TYR A 605 5.70 12.33 31.39
CA TYR A 605 7.16 12.42 31.35
C TYR A 605 7.70 13.52 32.27
N GLU A 606 7.04 14.68 32.33
CA GLU A 606 7.40 15.76 33.28
C GLU A 606 7.35 15.28 34.73
N LYS A 607 6.29 14.56 35.12
CA LYS A 607 6.13 13.98 36.46
C LYS A 607 7.24 12.98 36.82
N LEU A 608 7.83 12.32 35.84
CA LEU A 608 8.91 11.34 36.00
C LEU A 608 10.32 11.97 35.88
N GLY A 609 10.41 13.29 35.69
CA GLY A 609 11.69 13.99 35.48
C GLY A 609 12.36 13.65 34.15
N ILE A 610 11.57 13.24 33.14
CA ILE A 610 12.03 12.86 31.80
C ILE A 610 11.69 14.01 30.85
N ASP A 611 12.66 14.46 30.06
CA ASP A 611 12.44 15.49 29.03
C ASP A 611 11.44 14.98 27.96
N PRO A 612 10.23 15.58 27.84
CA PRO A 612 9.25 15.19 26.84
C PRO A 612 9.74 15.39 25.40
N GLY A 613 10.70 16.29 25.16
CA GLY A 613 11.31 16.52 23.85
C GLY A 613 12.08 15.33 23.30
N THR A 614 12.47 14.38 24.17
CA THR A 614 13.10 13.11 23.77
C THR A 614 12.10 12.03 23.37
N LYS A 615 10.79 12.26 23.58
CA LYS A 615 9.74 11.23 23.48
C LYS A 615 8.84 11.46 22.28
N THR A 616 8.47 10.37 21.62
CA THR A 616 7.57 10.39 20.46
C THR A 616 6.14 10.02 20.85
N ILE A 617 5.15 10.73 20.33
CA ILE A 617 3.76 10.25 20.26
C ILE A 617 3.49 9.77 18.84
N VAL A 618 3.05 8.52 18.70
CA VAL A 618 2.59 7.94 17.43
C VAL A 618 1.07 8.06 17.38
N PHE A 619 0.54 8.87 16.48
CA PHE A 619 -0.91 9.01 16.25
C PHE A 619 -1.36 8.04 15.16
N SER A 620 -2.45 7.32 15.37
CA SER A 620 -2.98 6.39 14.34
C SER A 620 -4.49 6.18 14.30
N ASP A 621 -5.29 6.88 15.12
CA ASP A 621 -6.75 6.83 14.98
C ASP A 621 -7.24 7.76 13.86
N GLY A 622 -8.01 7.22 12.92
CA GLY A 622 -8.83 7.98 11.96
C GLY A 622 -8.16 8.96 10.99
N LEU A 623 -6.83 9.12 11.01
CA LEU A 623 -6.11 10.26 10.43
C LEU A 623 -6.37 10.55 8.94
N ASP A 624 -6.43 11.84 8.62
CA ASP A 624 -6.38 12.46 7.30
C ASP A 624 -5.34 13.62 7.26
N VAL A 625 -5.29 14.40 6.18
CA VAL A 625 -4.31 15.50 6.05
C VAL A 625 -4.56 16.64 7.05
N GLU A 626 -5.79 17.13 7.20
CA GLU A 626 -6.08 18.28 8.06
C GLU A 626 -5.93 17.95 9.54
N SER A 627 -6.47 16.81 9.97
CA SER A 627 -6.31 16.31 11.34
C SER A 627 -4.84 16.11 11.69
N SER A 628 -4.04 15.49 10.82
CA SER A 628 -2.61 15.27 11.06
C SER A 628 -1.84 16.60 11.16
N LEU A 629 -2.10 17.57 10.28
CA LEU A 629 -1.49 18.91 10.34
C LEU A 629 -1.85 19.66 11.63
N ASN A 630 -3.10 19.58 12.07
CA ASN A 630 -3.56 20.19 13.32
C ASN A 630 -2.89 19.55 14.54
N ILE A 631 -2.85 18.22 14.60
CA ILE A 631 -2.16 17.48 15.68
C ILE A 631 -0.67 17.84 15.71
N LYS A 632 0.01 17.87 14.55
CA LYS A 632 1.43 18.24 14.46
C LYS A 632 1.71 19.60 15.10
N LYS A 633 0.88 20.60 14.80
CA LYS A 633 0.99 21.96 15.36
C LYS A 633 0.86 21.97 16.89
N GLU A 634 -0.06 21.20 17.46
CA GLU A 634 -0.24 21.14 18.92
C GLU A 634 0.87 20.31 19.61
N VAL A 635 1.40 19.28 18.95
CA VAL A 635 2.57 18.53 19.44
C VAL A 635 3.84 19.40 19.45
N ASP A 636 4.05 20.20 18.39
CA ASP A 636 5.19 21.12 18.30
C ASP A 636 5.14 22.19 19.40
N LYS A 637 3.96 22.78 19.65
CA LYS A 637 3.74 23.69 20.80
C LYS A 637 4.01 23.00 22.15
N ALA A 638 3.64 21.73 22.26
CA ALA A 638 3.90 20.91 23.44
C ALA A 638 5.36 20.42 23.53
N GLY A 639 6.23 20.75 22.56
CA GLY A 639 7.65 20.42 22.59
C GLY A 639 7.93 18.90 22.69
N MET A 640 7.14 18.09 22.01
CA MET A 640 7.34 16.63 21.90
C MET A 640 7.56 16.22 20.43
N LEU A 641 7.99 14.98 20.19
CA LEU A 641 8.13 14.45 18.84
C LEU A 641 6.82 13.78 18.38
N ALA A 642 6.48 13.88 17.09
CA ALA A 642 5.30 13.25 16.50
C ALA A 642 5.67 12.27 15.37
N ALA A 643 4.90 11.18 15.25
CA ALA A 643 4.85 10.37 14.04
C ALA A 643 3.41 9.95 13.74
N PHE A 644 3.07 9.75 12.46
CA PHE A 644 1.69 9.57 12.01
C PHE A 644 1.51 8.27 11.20
N GLY A 645 0.69 7.35 11.71
CA GLY A 645 0.34 6.10 11.02
C GLY A 645 -0.98 6.24 10.27
N ILE A 646 -0.95 6.62 8.99
CA ILE A 646 -2.15 6.96 8.22
C ILE A 646 -2.64 5.73 7.44
N GLY A 647 -3.87 5.31 7.70
CA GLY A 647 -4.43 4.05 7.20
C GLY A 647 -5.38 4.22 6.00
N THR A 648 -6.65 3.90 6.21
CA THR A 648 -7.72 3.84 5.18
C THR A 648 -7.78 5.09 4.29
N PHE A 649 -7.48 6.28 4.83
CA PHE A 649 -7.47 7.55 4.10
C PHE A 649 -6.45 7.59 2.94
N LEU A 650 -5.37 6.81 3.02
CA LEU A 650 -4.44 6.64 1.90
C LEU A 650 -4.93 5.54 0.95
N THR A 651 -5.22 4.35 1.46
CA THR A 651 -5.35 3.14 0.64
C THR A 651 -6.76 2.79 0.16
N ASN A 652 -7.79 3.54 0.56
CA ASN A 652 -9.19 3.32 0.17
C ASN A 652 -9.99 4.63 0.18
N ASP A 653 -9.50 5.60 -0.61
CA ASP A 653 -10.15 6.90 -0.81
C ASP A 653 -10.50 7.10 -2.30
N TYR A 654 -11.63 6.53 -2.68
CA TYR A 654 -12.10 6.43 -4.07
C TYR A 654 -13.39 7.23 -4.25
N LYS A 655 -13.62 7.72 -5.47
CA LYS A 655 -14.88 8.34 -5.88
C LYS A 655 -15.74 7.36 -6.66
N ARG A 656 -17.05 7.59 -6.67
CA ARG A 656 -17.99 6.95 -7.58
C ARG A 656 -17.83 7.54 -8.98
N LEU A 657 -17.72 6.68 -9.99
CA LEU A 657 -17.62 7.08 -11.40
C LEU A 657 -18.81 7.96 -11.83
N ASN A 658 -20.00 7.65 -11.33
CA ASN A 658 -21.26 8.23 -11.80
C ASN A 658 -21.69 9.49 -11.04
N SER A 659 -21.07 9.83 -9.90
CA SER A 659 -21.54 10.94 -9.04
C SER A 659 -20.46 11.83 -8.43
N ASN A 660 -19.16 11.57 -8.62
CA ASN A 660 -18.05 12.27 -7.94
C ASN A 660 -18.05 12.16 -6.39
N GLU A 661 -19.08 11.58 -5.79
CA GLU A 661 -19.21 11.28 -4.37
C GLU A 661 -18.19 10.23 -3.92
N ARG A 662 -17.94 10.15 -2.62
CA ARG A 662 -17.02 9.15 -2.06
C ARG A 662 -17.63 7.74 -2.11
N SER A 663 -16.93 6.78 -2.71
CA SER A 663 -17.25 5.36 -2.51
C SER A 663 -16.64 4.91 -1.18
N MET A 664 -17.50 4.63 -0.21
CA MET A 664 -17.10 4.42 1.18
C MET A 664 -16.32 3.10 1.39
N PRO A 665 -15.25 3.12 2.22
CA PRO A 665 -14.52 1.91 2.59
C PRO A 665 -15.35 1.02 3.55
N LEU A 666 -15.15 -0.31 3.49
CA LEU A 666 -15.74 -1.23 4.45
C LEU A 666 -15.23 -0.97 5.88
N ASN A 667 -16.13 -0.77 6.84
CA ASN A 667 -15.80 -0.62 8.26
C ASN A 667 -15.72 -1.98 8.96
N ILE A 668 -14.79 -2.83 8.51
CA ILE A 668 -14.56 -4.17 9.03
C ILE A 668 -13.47 -4.23 10.10
N VAL A 669 -13.58 -5.16 11.05
CA VAL A 669 -12.53 -5.50 12.02
C VAL A 669 -12.49 -7.01 12.24
N ILE A 670 -11.31 -7.53 12.57
CA ILE A 670 -11.13 -8.81 13.26
C ILE A 670 -10.47 -8.49 14.60
N LYS A 671 -10.90 -9.13 15.69
CA LYS A 671 -10.39 -8.89 17.04
C LYS A 671 -10.24 -10.20 17.80
N LEU A 672 -9.20 -10.29 18.65
CA LEU A 672 -9.08 -11.35 19.65
C LEU A 672 -10.31 -11.29 20.58
N SER A 673 -11.12 -12.34 20.59
CA SER A 673 -12.34 -12.43 21.40
C SER A 673 -12.15 -13.27 22.66
N SER A 674 -11.23 -14.25 22.64
CA SER A 674 -10.90 -15.07 23.81
C SER A 674 -9.53 -15.72 23.70
N ILE A 675 -8.98 -16.09 24.86
CA ILE A 675 -7.74 -16.86 25.05
C ILE A 675 -7.97 -17.85 26.20
N GLU A 676 -7.58 -19.12 26.05
CA GLU A 676 -7.83 -20.18 27.06
C GLU A 676 -9.31 -20.23 27.52
N GLY A 677 -10.24 -20.01 26.57
CA GLY A 677 -11.68 -19.91 26.85
C GLY A 677 -12.14 -18.62 27.57
N LYS A 678 -11.23 -17.79 28.07
CA LYS A 678 -11.53 -16.54 28.79
C LYS A 678 -11.78 -15.37 27.83
N PRO A 679 -12.81 -14.53 28.05
CA PRO A 679 -13.09 -13.39 27.17
C PRO A 679 -11.96 -12.34 27.16
N CYS A 680 -11.65 -11.83 25.97
CA CYS A 680 -10.77 -10.68 25.76
C CYS A 680 -11.60 -9.41 25.51
N VAL A 681 -11.21 -8.29 26.12
CA VAL A 681 -11.95 -7.02 26.04
C VAL A 681 -11.01 -5.82 25.78
N LYS A 682 -11.47 -4.83 25.01
CA LYS A 682 -10.85 -3.49 24.93
C LYS A 682 -11.89 -2.47 25.43
N ILE A 683 -11.46 -1.54 26.28
CA ILE A 683 -12.29 -0.40 26.71
C ILE A 683 -12.09 0.79 25.77
N SER A 684 -10.84 1.18 25.48
CA SER A 684 -10.48 2.42 24.76
C SER A 684 -10.76 3.70 25.55
N ASP A 685 -10.19 4.83 25.11
CA ASP A 685 -10.44 6.14 25.69
C ASP A 685 -11.79 6.73 25.25
N GLU A 686 -12.51 6.03 24.35
CA GLU A 686 -13.89 6.32 23.98
C GLU A 686 -14.83 5.27 24.57
N ILE A 687 -15.61 5.69 25.58
CA ILE A 687 -16.54 4.82 26.32
C ILE A 687 -17.55 4.12 25.41
N SER A 688 -17.95 4.76 24.30
CA SER A 688 -18.87 4.19 23.30
C SER A 688 -18.25 3.10 22.40
N LYS A 689 -16.92 2.95 22.39
CA LYS A 689 -16.16 2.02 21.53
C LYS A 689 -15.68 0.74 22.24
N ASN A 690 -16.15 0.46 23.46
CA ASN A 690 -15.82 -0.78 24.17
C ASN A 690 -16.14 -2.03 23.30
N THR A 691 -15.33 -3.08 23.38
CA THR A 691 -15.58 -4.33 22.65
C THR A 691 -15.16 -5.56 23.44
N GLY A 692 -15.98 -6.61 23.39
CA GLY A 692 -15.78 -7.90 24.03
C GLY A 692 -17.06 -8.31 24.77
N ASP A 693 -16.96 -9.29 25.66
CA ASP A 693 -18.09 -9.72 26.50
C ASP A 693 -18.55 -8.58 27.45
N PRO A 694 -19.86 -8.24 27.51
CA PRO A 694 -20.35 -7.15 28.35
C PRO A 694 -20.09 -7.31 29.86
N SER A 695 -20.14 -8.54 30.38
CA SER A 695 -19.90 -8.77 31.82
C SER A 695 -18.42 -8.53 32.16
N THR A 696 -17.53 -8.95 31.28
CA THR A 696 -16.08 -8.75 31.38
C THR A 696 -15.70 -7.29 31.17
N VAL A 697 -16.36 -6.57 30.24
CA VAL A 697 -16.20 -5.11 30.07
C VAL A 697 -16.57 -4.38 31.36
N ASN A 698 -17.69 -4.73 31.99
CA ASN A 698 -18.12 -4.12 33.25
C ASN A 698 -17.16 -4.44 34.41
N LEU A 699 -16.66 -5.67 34.50
CA LEU A 699 -15.63 -6.06 35.47
C LEU A 699 -14.38 -5.18 35.31
N VAL A 700 -13.87 -5.03 34.09
CA VAL A 700 -12.67 -4.22 33.81
C VAL A 700 -12.90 -2.73 34.12
N LYS A 701 -14.08 -2.19 33.80
CA LYS A 701 -14.46 -0.82 34.21
C LYS A 701 -14.43 -0.67 35.73
N GLN A 702 -14.99 -1.64 36.48
CA GLN A 702 -14.94 -1.63 37.95
C GLN A 702 -13.51 -1.72 38.49
N THR A 703 -12.69 -2.63 37.96
CA THR A 703 -11.27 -2.80 38.34
C THR A 703 -10.49 -1.49 38.23
N PHE A 704 -10.66 -0.76 37.13
CA PHE A 704 -9.97 0.51 36.89
C PHE A 704 -10.75 1.76 37.31
N ARG A 705 -11.92 1.60 37.96
CA ARG A 705 -12.81 2.69 38.41
C ARG A 705 -13.23 3.65 37.28
N ILE A 706 -13.41 3.10 36.08
CA ILE A 706 -13.86 3.82 34.89
C ILE A 706 -15.38 3.95 34.95
N SER A 707 -15.90 5.17 34.81
CA SER A 707 -17.34 5.44 34.76
C SER A 707 -18.03 4.64 33.64
N ALA A 708 -19.29 4.24 33.90
CA ALA A 708 -20.09 3.41 33.01
C ALA A 708 -20.31 4.06 31.63
#